data_AF-A0A9X1UJ54-F1
#
_entry.id   AF-A0A9X1UJ54-F1
#
_cell.length_a   1.000
_cell.length_b   1.000
_cell.length_c   1.000
_cell.angle_alpha   90.00
_cell.angle_beta   90.00
_cell.angle_gamma   90.00
#
_symmetry.space_group_name_H-M   'P 1'
#
loop_
_entity.id
_entity.type
_entity.pdbx_description
1 polymer ?
#
loop_
_entity_poly.entity_id
_entity_poly.type
_entity_poly.pdbx_seq_one_letter_code
_entity_poly.pdbx_strand_id
1 'polypeptide(L)'
;MFRKFQLDILSVAILLVLPGLMIWVRGDAWLGLHSAESRAGWIVVLCVLFAVLFLGFSFDSSSRPAVAARRVRYWVEKQLNSLPKLHGSVGLADGSSASALKNRLRDRHNRHWRDRDRWILIAGDEPLVKRLAPGLVETGYVITGDTVLLYAKQTSTTLDTAWLDQIRRMRPGRPVDAIVAVARNRTSPRTPFDADELAQRLARHARALRWAAPAYLLNVTDFGTEPAGPDEAIGFTWSNARVNVAEIQTSLRDLAHNLADSGVARVVQDRHDRYPAELSQHIETLGGELSGLVSQTANSRYWRQSVHGLLFAPLFKERKLGPPARKEKTGEEEDEVIAPQHRTTWQTIADHSRKIHGRRVGFSLSTTAAWATSSMIGLWIAGTMVSGFTNRATIGAAGSALAKLSAAQDPTLAMQTLDNLDKQIDTLETHEREGAPWTTRFGLNRDRALLAALWPGYEDAANRILVAPIRQKLEDRLRQLASMSDEEIASGGSVQTQAAYDTLKAYLMLAKPERAVASFLTSQLAATAAPVRPPDSPLSSGTWEDLRQHTIAFFADHLGHRVSTSGSSLAIVPDGGLVAATRQTVIGVRGIQNSTDTVYQQILDDAKPKYPPVSLATLLGDTTGRGLFNTAQTIPGVFTREAWEQRISKAIDDASEQGNVASDWVLSDTKAAKHAPSTLKAELRQRYFDDYARAWEQFLNSLRWQPAPTLSATADQLTLLGDPQRSPLVALMNAIVYQAGAGVMAQSLSDTLISKAQQLVGADNKDPSKQSQPQLAPLAVAFGPILRLTGSDLVSIAPAQSGKVAAQQATTGDLSLARYLERVTAMRLKVQQMVASPDTEAMSRVAAQAVLQGKSSDIADSRDYASRVAASLGEQWAGFGQLFRAPLNQTWQAVVQPAAASLNDIWRGSILADWNQAFGGRYPFADSDNDASLPEMARFMRLDNGVIAQFVATQLAGVVERQGDRWVAAQGADRGMQQDALRLDPAFLDGLNRLMRVSTVLFPSGDAHIRFDLRGVPVPGITDMRIVLPGNELHYFNQKEAWVPFEWPGQSLENLSHIEWQMEQGGLRSALDVQGRFGLIRLLERAKVSQQDNARYLLTWAPDASQGVALKVQMRSEAGAGPLNVLQLRHFVLPTRIFVTGSAKPGPKVAASGPPPLPPAALVAAKRAATPLPQGSVPEAQ
;
A
#
# COMPACT_ATOMS: atom_id res chain seq x y z
N MET A 1 -23.02 -61.65 34.77
CA MET A 1 -21.56 -61.44 34.86
C MET A 1 -21.16 -60.18 35.66
N PHE A 2 -22.04 -59.61 36.52
CA PHE A 2 -21.81 -58.31 37.18
C PHE A 2 -21.22 -58.37 38.60
N ARG A 3 -21.12 -59.55 39.25
CA ARG A 3 -20.59 -59.67 40.62
C ARG A 3 -19.06 -59.74 40.74
N LYS A 4 -18.32 -60.11 39.68
CA LYS A 4 -16.84 -60.19 39.73
C LYS A 4 -16.14 -58.83 39.68
N PHE A 5 -16.76 -57.82 39.04
CA PHE A 5 -16.12 -56.51 38.80
C PHE A 5 -16.14 -55.55 40.02
N GLN A 6 -17.06 -55.74 40.98
CA GLN A 6 -17.13 -54.89 42.18
C GLN A 6 -16.09 -55.25 43.25
N LEU A 7 -15.57 -56.48 43.24
CA LEU A 7 -14.60 -56.96 44.23
C LEU A 7 -13.17 -56.43 43.99
N ASP A 8 -12.79 -56.07 42.75
CA ASP A 8 -11.42 -55.66 42.40
C ASP A 8 -11.12 -54.17 42.68
N ILE A 9 -12.11 -53.27 42.57
CA ILE A 9 -11.89 -51.83 42.81
C ILE A 9 -11.82 -51.52 44.32
N LEU A 10 -12.63 -52.23 45.11
CA LEU A 10 -12.72 -52.03 46.54
C LEU A 10 -11.47 -52.57 47.26
N SER A 11 -10.88 -53.65 46.74
CA SER A 11 -9.62 -54.21 47.23
C SER A 11 -8.41 -53.31 46.89
N VAL A 12 -8.37 -52.69 45.71
CA VAL A 12 -7.32 -51.71 45.35
C VAL A 12 -7.39 -50.44 46.22
N ALA A 13 -8.59 -49.96 46.54
CA ALA A 13 -8.75 -48.81 47.43
C ALA A 13 -8.24 -49.10 48.86
N ILE A 14 -8.55 -50.28 49.41
CA ILE A 14 -8.09 -50.69 50.74
C ILE A 14 -6.56 -50.85 50.78
N LEU A 15 -5.98 -51.44 49.74
CA LEU A 15 -4.54 -51.75 49.67
C LEU A 15 -3.66 -50.49 49.58
N LEU A 16 -4.22 -49.37 49.13
CA LEU A 16 -3.50 -48.10 48.98
C LEU A 16 -3.83 -47.08 50.08
N VAL A 17 -5.06 -47.01 50.58
CA VAL A 17 -5.41 -46.05 51.65
C VAL A 17 -4.75 -46.40 52.99
N LEU A 18 -4.61 -47.69 53.33
CA LEU A 18 -4.00 -48.14 54.59
C LEU A 18 -2.51 -47.74 54.72
N PRO A 19 -1.65 -47.95 53.71
CA PRO A 19 -0.27 -47.46 53.73
C PRO A 19 -0.14 -45.94 53.88
N GLY A 20 -0.99 -45.17 53.19
CA GLY A 20 -0.99 -43.70 53.29
C GLY A 20 -1.31 -43.20 54.70
N LEU A 21 -2.28 -43.84 55.36
CA LEU A 21 -2.64 -43.57 56.76
C LEU A 21 -1.52 -44.00 57.73
N MET A 22 -0.79 -45.07 57.43
CA MET A 22 0.36 -45.50 58.22
C MET A 22 1.56 -44.54 58.13
N ILE A 23 1.84 -43.99 56.95
CA ILE A 23 2.87 -42.95 56.75
C ILE A 23 2.51 -41.67 57.53
N TRP A 24 1.22 -41.33 57.61
CA TRP A 24 0.71 -40.16 58.34
C TRP A 24 0.91 -40.26 59.86
N VAL A 25 0.69 -41.45 60.46
CA VAL A 25 0.73 -41.62 61.93
C VAL A 25 2.11 -42.06 62.44
N ARG A 26 2.89 -42.85 61.68
CA ARG A 26 4.14 -43.48 62.15
C ARG A 26 5.33 -43.41 61.17
N GLY A 27 5.36 -42.42 60.28
CA GLY A 27 6.42 -42.26 59.27
C GLY A 27 7.87 -42.22 59.81
N ASP A 28 8.09 -41.69 61.03
CA ASP A 28 9.41 -41.67 61.67
C ASP A 28 9.89 -43.06 62.11
N ALA A 29 9.00 -43.91 62.63
CA ALA A 29 9.39 -45.15 63.32
C ALA A 29 9.59 -46.34 62.38
N TRP A 30 8.99 -46.31 61.17
CA TRP A 30 8.95 -47.47 60.28
C TRP A 30 9.73 -47.29 58.97
N LEU A 31 9.86 -46.04 58.49
CA LEU A 31 10.41 -45.74 57.16
C LEU A 31 11.61 -44.77 57.19
N GLY A 32 12.01 -44.27 58.36
CA GLY A 32 13.15 -43.34 58.50
C GLY A 32 12.93 -41.96 57.83
N LEU A 33 11.67 -41.58 57.59
CA LEU A 33 11.31 -40.35 56.87
C LEU A 33 11.26 -39.17 57.85
N HIS A 34 12.40 -38.56 58.14
CA HIS A 34 12.55 -37.47 59.12
C HIS A 34 12.07 -36.10 58.60
N SER A 35 11.95 -35.90 57.29
CA SER A 35 11.50 -34.62 56.72
C SER A 35 10.02 -34.67 56.35
N ALA A 36 9.28 -33.61 56.71
CA ALA A 36 7.86 -33.48 56.39
C ALA A 36 7.60 -33.52 54.87
N GLU A 37 8.57 -33.04 54.08
CA GLU A 37 8.52 -33.06 52.62
C GLU A 37 8.60 -34.47 52.04
N SER A 38 9.47 -35.33 52.60
CA SER A 38 9.58 -36.73 52.15
C SER A 38 8.29 -37.52 52.39
N ARG A 39 7.58 -37.25 53.50
CA ARG A 39 6.29 -37.87 53.80
C ARG A 39 5.19 -37.40 52.84
N ALA A 40 5.17 -36.11 52.52
CA ALA A 40 4.23 -35.56 51.55
C ALA A 40 4.45 -36.17 50.15
N GLY A 41 5.72 -36.34 49.74
CA GLY A 41 6.08 -36.96 48.46
C GLY A 41 5.55 -38.40 48.31
N TRP A 42 5.73 -39.23 49.35
CA TRP A 42 5.26 -40.61 49.31
C TRP A 42 3.74 -40.74 49.25
N ILE A 43 2.99 -39.87 49.94
CA ILE A 43 1.52 -39.85 49.88
C ILE A 43 1.04 -39.48 48.47
N VAL A 44 1.71 -38.52 47.80
CA VAL A 44 1.39 -38.13 46.42
C VAL A 44 1.61 -39.29 45.44
N VAL A 45 2.72 -40.02 45.57
CA VAL A 45 3.00 -41.20 44.72
C VAL A 45 1.88 -42.23 44.86
N LEU A 46 1.39 -42.45 46.08
CA LEU A 46 0.38 -43.45 46.39
C LEU A 46 -1.01 -43.06 45.83
N CYS A 47 -1.35 -41.77 45.84
CA CYS A 47 -2.54 -41.24 45.18
C CYS A 47 -2.47 -41.32 43.65
N VAL A 48 -1.30 -41.06 43.05
CA VAL A 48 -1.10 -41.22 41.60
C VAL A 48 -1.23 -42.68 41.21
N LEU A 49 -0.67 -43.60 42.01
CA LEU A 49 -0.75 -45.03 41.76
C LEU A 49 -2.19 -45.55 41.85
N PHE A 50 -2.99 -45.03 42.78
CA PHE A 50 -4.44 -45.29 42.83
C PHE A 50 -5.17 -44.79 41.58
N ALA A 51 -4.89 -43.57 41.12
CA ALA A 51 -5.51 -43.01 39.92
C ALA A 51 -5.14 -43.80 38.65
N VAL A 52 -3.88 -44.21 38.52
CA VAL A 52 -3.40 -45.02 37.39
C VAL A 52 -4.03 -46.41 37.38
N LEU A 53 -4.12 -47.09 38.54
CA LEU A 53 -4.76 -48.39 38.64
C LEU A 53 -6.27 -48.30 38.38
N PHE A 54 -6.93 -47.26 38.88
CA PHE A 54 -8.35 -47.01 38.63
C PHE A 54 -8.64 -46.77 37.13
N LEU A 55 -7.80 -45.97 36.46
CA LEU A 55 -7.90 -45.79 35.01
C LEU A 55 -7.63 -47.10 34.24
N GLY A 56 -6.61 -47.86 34.63
CA GLY A 56 -6.22 -49.12 33.98
C GLY A 56 -7.33 -50.17 33.99
N PHE A 57 -8.00 -50.38 35.12
CA PHE A 57 -9.11 -51.34 35.23
C PHE A 57 -10.39 -50.89 34.50
N SER A 58 -10.55 -49.59 34.27
CA SER A 58 -11.74 -49.04 33.59
C SER A 58 -11.68 -49.14 32.04
N PHE A 59 -10.49 -49.37 31.48
CA PHE A 59 -10.21 -49.34 30.04
C PHE A 59 -10.16 -50.71 29.34
N ASP A 60 -10.37 -51.83 30.05
CA ASP A 60 -10.29 -53.19 29.50
C ASP A 60 -11.58 -53.71 28.83
N SER A 61 -12.46 -52.81 28.38
CA SER A 61 -13.48 -53.20 27.39
C SER A 61 -13.52 -52.20 26.24
N SER A 62 -13.03 -52.65 25.09
CA SER A 62 -13.00 -51.96 23.77
C SER A 62 -11.80 -51.03 23.51
N SER A 63 -10.65 -51.64 23.22
CA SER A 63 -9.49 -51.03 22.51
C SER A 63 -9.94 -50.11 21.33
N ARG A 64 -9.34 -48.97 20.96
CA ARG A 64 -7.90 -48.56 20.91
C ARG A 64 -7.74 -47.02 20.94
N PRO A 65 -6.67 -46.47 21.56
CA PRO A 65 -6.35 -45.03 21.61
C PRO A 65 -5.92 -44.40 20.26
N ALA A 66 -5.57 -45.20 19.25
CA ALA A 66 -5.09 -44.72 17.96
C ALA A 66 -6.13 -43.91 17.14
N VAL A 67 -7.43 -44.13 17.39
CA VAL A 67 -8.51 -43.39 16.71
C VAL A 67 -8.78 -42.04 17.37
N ALA A 68 -8.57 -41.92 18.68
CA ALA A 68 -8.63 -40.64 19.39
C ALA A 68 -7.46 -39.74 18.99
N ALA A 69 -6.25 -40.29 18.91
CA ALA A 69 -5.07 -39.57 18.43
C ALA A 69 -5.23 -39.07 16.98
N ARG A 70 -5.78 -39.89 16.07
CA ARG A 70 -6.08 -39.45 14.70
C ARG A 70 -7.16 -38.37 14.62
N ARG A 71 -8.15 -38.38 15.51
CA ARG A 71 -9.23 -37.38 15.51
C ARG A 71 -8.83 -36.06 16.15
N VAL A 72 -7.97 -36.08 17.18
CA VAL A 72 -7.35 -34.86 17.70
C VAL A 72 -6.43 -34.27 16.64
N ARG A 73 -5.62 -35.09 15.97
CA ARG A 73 -4.77 -34.64 14.85
C ARG A 73 -5.58 -34.04 13.69
N TYR A 74 -6.68 -34.69 13.29
CA TYR A 74 -7.57 -34.18 12.24
C TYR A 74 -8.34 -32.93 12.66
N TRP A 75 -8.69 -32.79 13.94
CA TRP A 75 -9.32 -31.58 14.48
C TRP A 75 -8.34 -30.40 14.54
N VAL A 76 -7.08 -30.65 14.93
CA VAL A 76 -5.99 -29.68 14.92
C VAL A 76 -5.61 -29.26 13.49
N GLU A 77 -5.48 -30.21 12.55
CA GLU A 77 -5.23 -29.91 11.13
C GLU A 77 -6.39 -29.14 10.47
N LYS A 78 -7.64 -29.37 10.90
CA LYS A 78 -8.81 -28.65 10.39
C LYS A 78 -8.95 -27.23 10.96
N GLN A 79 -8.48 -26.96 12.18
CA GLN A 79 -8.42 -25.61 12.76
C GLN A 79 -7.25 -24.78 12.22
N LEU A 80 -6.14 -25.42 11.85
CA LEU A 80 -4.98 -24.76 11.25
C LEU A 80 -5.18 -24.41 9.76
N ASN A 81 -6.03 -25.15 9.03
CA ASN A 81 -6.28 -24.93 7.60
C ASN A 81 -7.55 -24.13 7.25
N SER A 82 -8.22 -23.50 8.22
CA SER A 82 -9.34 -22.59 7.96
C SER A 82 -8.91 -21.12 7.85
N LEU A 83 -8.33 -20.76 6.71
CA LEU A 83 -8.41 -19.41 6.12
C LEU A 83 -9.02 -19.55 4.70
N PRO A 84 -9.83 -18.59 4.25
CA PRO A 84 -10.84 -18.83 3.22
C PRO A 84 -10.24 -18.91 1.81
N LYS A 85 -10.67 -19.90 1.03
CA LYS A 85 -10.58 -19.85 -0.44
C LYS A 85 -11.93 -20.16 -1.07
N LEU A 86 -12.33 -19.22 -1.92
CA LEU A 86 -13.47 -19.22 -2.82
C LEU A 86 -13.30 -20.20 -3.99
N HIS A 87 -14.45 -20.54 -4.60
CA HIS A 87 -14.71 -21.19 -5.89
C HIS A 87 -14.59 -22.73 -6.00
N GLY A 88 -15.77 -23.36 -6.07
CA GLY A 88 -16.28 -23.92 -7.33
C GLY A 88 -15.94 -25.38 -7.68
N SER A 89 -16.85 -26.31 -7.34
CA SER A 89 -17.34 -27.29 -8.31
C SER A 89 -18.66 -27.91 -7.83
N VAL A 90 -19.69 -27.74 -8.68
CA VAL A 90 -21.02 -28.31 -8.55
C VAL A 90 -21.00 -29.71 -9.14
N GLY A 91 -21.54 -30.68 -8.39
CA GLY A 91 -21.80 -32.04 -8.83
C GLY A 91 -22.89 -32.66 -7.95
N LEU A 92 -24.13 -32.22 -8.13
CA LEU A 92 -25.32 -32.77 -7.48
C LEU A 92 -26.32 -33.19 -8.57
N ALA A 93 -26.32 -34.48 -8.87
CA ALA A 93 -27.50 -35.22 -9.31
C ALA A 93 -27.64 -36.41 -8.36
N ASP A 94 -28.38 -36.22 -7.26
CA ASP A 94 -29.01 -37.29 -6.44
C ASP A 94 -29.87 -36.75 -5.26
N GLY A 95 -30.11 -35.43 -5.20
CA GLY A 95 -30.93 -34.80 -4.15
C GLY A 95 -32.45 -35.01 -4.26
N SER A 96 -32.97 -35.65 -5.32
CA SER A 96 -34.41 -35.77 -5.57
C SER A 96 -35.06 -36.97 -4.86
N SER A 97 -34.34 -38.06 -4.63
CA SER A 97 -34.92 -39.34 -4.17
C SER A 97 -35.37 -39.34 -2.70
N ALA A 98 -34.64 -38.70 -1.77
CA ALA A 98 -35.02 -38.66 -0.35
C ALA A 98 -36.25 -37.79 -0.10
N SER A 99 -36.31 -36.63 -0.77
CA SER A 99 -37.46 -35.73 -0.69
C SER A 99 -38.70 -36.37 -1.30
N ALA A 100 -38.56 -37.08 -2.42
CA ALA A 100 -39.66 -37.79 -3.06
C ALA A 100 -40.21 -38.91 -2.16
N LEU A 101 -39.34 -39.72 -1.55
CA LEU A 101 -39.74 -40.75 -0.58
C LEU A 101 -40.46 -40.14 0.63
N LYS A 102 -39.89 -39.08 1.22
CA LYS A 102 -40.48 -38.40 2.38
C LYS A 102 -41.87 -37.84 2.07
N ASN A 103 -42.05 -37.22 0.89
CA ASN A 103 -43.34 -36.65 0.49
C ASN A 103 -44.38 -37.75 0.28
N ARG A 104 -44.05 -38.82 -0.49
CA ARG A 104 -44.99 -39.95 -0.69
C ARG A 104 -45.44 -40.62 0.61
N LEU A 105 -44.53 -40.84 1.56
CA LEU A 105 -44.88 -41.42 2.86
C LEU A 105 -45.70 -40.45 3.73
N ARG A 106 -45.42 -39.15 3.65
CA ARG A 106 -46.16 -38.12 4.38
C ARG A 106 -47.58 -37.96 3.84
N ASP A 107 -47.77 -38.03 2.52
CA ASP A 107 -49.09 -37.98 1.89
C ASP A 107 -49.92 -39.21 2.28
N ARG A 108 -49.28 -40.38 2.43
CA ARG A 108 -49.96 -41.63 2.81
C ARG A 108 -50.31 -41.73 4.31
N HIS A 109 -49.47 -41.22 5.20
CA HIS A 109 -49.57 -41.47 6.65
C HIS A 109 -49.53 -40.21 7.54
N ASN A 110 -49.60 -39.02 6.95
CA ASN A 110 -49.59 -37.73 7.62
C ASN A 110 -48.46 -37.61 8.66
N ARG A 111 -48.74 -37.31 9.93
CA ARG A 111 -47.72 -36.99 10.95
C ARG A 111 -46.94 -38.23 11.42
N HIS A 112 -47.48 -39.43 11.24
CA HIS A 112 -46.91 -40.69 11.71
C HIS A 112 -46.14 -41.48 10.64
N TRP A 113 -45.86 -40.86 9.48
CA TRP A 113 -45.20 -41.49 8.34
C TRP A 113 -43.84 -42.12 8.64
N ARG A 114 -43.10 -41.60 9.63
CA ARG A 114 -41.76 -42.09 9.97
C ARG A 114 -41.76 -43.49 10.56
N ASP A 115 -42.87 -43.92 11.15
CA ASP A 115 -42.88 -45.06 12.07
C ASP A 115 -43.97 -46.09 11.78
N ARG A 116 -44.90 -45.76 10.86
CA ARG A 116 -46.01 -46.62 10.48
C ARG A 116 -45.58 -47.76 9.56
N ASP A 117 -44.87 -47.41 8.48
CA ASP A 117 -44.30 -48.40 7.57
C ASP A 117 -42.94 -48.88 8.07
N ARG A 118 -42.63 -50.15 7.84
CA ARG A 118 -41.34 -50.74 8.25
C ARG A 118 -40.30 -50.59 7.16
N TRP A 119 -39.16 -50.03 7.54
CA TRP A 119 -38.07 -49.73 6.60
C TRP A 119 -37.11 -50.91 6.60
N ILE A 120 -37.03 -51.61 5.48
CA ILE A 120 -36.12 -52.74 5.26
C ILE A 120 -35.04 -52.31 4.28
N LEU A 121 -33.78 -52.39 4.70
CA LEU A 121 -32.63 -52.07 3.86
C LEU A 121 -32.06 -53.35 3.25
N ILE A 122 -32.01 -53.43 1.92
CA ILE A 122 -31.41 -54.53 1.19
C ILE A 122 -29.91 -54.23 0.99
N ALA A 123 -29.06 -55.14 1.46
CA ALA A 123 -27.60 -55.08 1.36
C ALA A 123 -27.11 -56.18 0.40
N GLY A 124 -27.02 -55.84 -0.89
CA GLY A 124 -26.64 -56.76 -1.97
C GLY A 124 -25.99 -56.02 -3.13
N ASP A 125 -25.24 -56.75 -3.97
CA ASP A 125 -24.62 -56.17 -5.16
C ASP A 125 -25.68 -55.79 -6.20
N GLU A 126 -25.50 -54.64 -6.86
CA GLU A 126 -26.45 -54.05 -7.80
C GLU A 126 -27.07 -55.01 -8.82
N PRO A 127 -26.32 -55.86 -9.55
CA PRO A 127 -26.91 -56.76 -10.55
C PRO A 127 -27.82 -57.84 -9.92
N LEU A 128 -27.57 -58.24 -8.67
CA LEU A 128 -28.42 -59.20 -7.96
C LEU A 128 -29.70 -58.54 -7.47
N VAL A 129 -29.60 -57.33 -6.91
CA VAL A 129 -30.76 -56.59 -6.42
C VAL A 129 -31.67 -56.16 -7.58
N LYS A 130 -31.11 -55.80 -8.74
CA LYS A 130 -31.89 -55.47 -9.94
C LYS A 130 -32.77 -56.64 -10.42
N ARG A 131 -32.28 -57.87 -10.32
CA ARG A 131 -33.03 -59.09 -10.69
C ARG A 131 -34.01 -59.55 -9.60
N LEU A 132 -33.70 -59.27 -8.33
CA LEU A 132 -34.53 -59.64 -7.17
C LEU A 132 -35.75 -58.73 -7.01
N ALA A 133 -35.59 -57.42 -7.24
CA ALA A 133 -36.64 -56.42 -7.13
C ALA A 133 -36.51 -55.39 -8.27
N PRO A 134 -37.10 -55.65 -9.44
CA PRO A 134 -37.01 -54.74 -10.58
C PRO A 134 -37.58 -53.35 -10.22
N GLY A 135 -36.86 -52.29 -10.61
CA GLY A 135 -37.19 -50.89 -10.27
C GLY A 135 -36.57 -50.34 -8.99
N LEU A 136 -36.15 -51.19 -8.03
CA LEU A 136 -35.57 -50.72 -6.75
C LEU A 136 -34.20 -50.04 -6.91
N VAL A 137 -33.39 -50.51 -7.86
CA VAL A 137 -32.05 -49.94 -8.13
C VAL A 137 -32.15 -48.55 -8.78
N GLU A 138 -33.18 -48.30 -9.58
CA GLU A 138 -33.38 -47.05 -10.33
C GLU A 138 -33.93 -45.94 -9.43
N THR A 139 -34.88 -46.25 -8.55
CA THR A 139 -35.50 -45.26 -7.65
C THR A 139 -34.84 -45.18 -6.27
N GLY A 140 -34.06 -46.19 -5.86
CA GLY A 140 -33.47 -46.32 -4.53
C GLY A 140 -34.46 -46.74 -3.42
N TYR A 141 -35.77 -46.72 -3.71
CA TYR A 141 -36.82 -47.17 -2.80
C TYR A 141 -38.05 -47.71 -3.55
N VAL A 142 -38.73 -48.68 -2.95
CA VAL A 142 -40.03 -49.20 -3.42
C VAL A 142 -40.95 -49.38 -2.22
N ILE A 143 -42.22 -48.97 -2.36
CA ILE A 143 -43.24 -49.09 -1.31
C ILE A 143 -44.13 -50.27 -1.67
N THR A 144 -44.13 -51.30 -0.83
CA THR A 144 -44.85 -52.56 -1.04
C THR A 144 -45.74 -52.83 0.17
N GLY A 145 -47.05 -52.55 0.05
CA GLY A 145 -47.97 -52.68 1.19
C GLY A 145 -47.58 -51.74 2.34
N ASP A 146 -47.35 -52.28 3.54
CA ASP A 146 -46.93 -51.55 4.75
C ASP A 146 -45.39 -51.57 4.97
N THR A 147 -44.64 -51.94 3.93
CA THR A 147 -43.19 -52.11 3.97
C THR A 147 -42.52 -51.19 2.95
N VAL A 148 -41.45 -50.52 3.38
CA VAL A 148 -40.60 -49.69 2.51
C VAL A 148 -39.28 -50.42 2.30
N LEU A 149 -39.03 -50.84 1.07
CA LEU A 149 -37.75 -51.42 0.66
C LEU A 149 -36.81 -50.29 0.27
N LEU A 150 -35.62 -50.29 0.86
CA LEU A 150 -34.57 -49.33 0.63
C LEU A 150 -33.36 -50.03 0.05
N TYR A 151 -32.74 -49.42 -0.94
CA TYR A 151 -31.47 -49.86 -1.48
C TYR A 151 -30.50 -48.70 -1.55
N ALA A 152 -29.30 -48.90 -1.00
CA ALA A 152 -28.16 -48.01 -1.23
C ALA A 152 -27.29 -48.65 -2.29
N LYS A 153 -26.97 -47.89 -3.35
CA LYS A 153 -26.15 -48.40 -4.45
C LYS A 153 -24.85 -48.96 -3.89
N GLN A 154 -24.66 -50.24 -4.12
CA GLN A 154 -23.53 -50.99 -3.60
C GLN A 154 -22.88 -51.80 -4.71
N THR A 155 -21.61 -51.50 -4.94
CA THR A 155 -20.66 -52.35 -5.66
C THR A 155 -19.83 -53.11 -4.62
N SER A 156 -19.26 -54.26 -4.96
CA SER A 156 -18.62 -55.19 -4.00
C SER A 156 -17.71 -54.50 -2.96
N THR A 157 -16.96 -53.47 -3.39
CA THR A 157 -16.04 -52.69 -2.56
C THR A 157 -16.59 -51.35 -2.05
N THR A 158 -17.56 -50.73 -2.73
CA THR A 158 -18.00 -49.35 -2.48
C THR A 158 -19.48 -49.27 -2.12
N LEU A 159 -19.77 -48.62 -0.99
CA LEU A 159 -21.13 -48.37 -0.49
C LEU A 159 -21.44 -46.88 -0.57
N ASP A 160 -22.56 -46.51 -1.19
CA ASP A 160 -23.04 -45.13 -1.13
C ASP A 160 -23.50 -44.77 0.30
N THR A 161 -22.63 -44.02 0.98
CA THR A 161 -22.91 -43.54 2.34
C THR A 161 -23.80 -42.29 2.36
N ALA A 162 -23.92 -41.56 1.24
CA ALA A 162 -24.69 -40.34 1.18
C ALA A 162 -26.19 -40.62 1.31
N TRP A 163 -26.70 -41.62 0.58
CA TRP A 163 -28.09 -42.07 0.71
C TRP A 163 -28.41 -42.57 2.13
N LEU A 164 -27.52 -43.36 2.73
CA LEU A 164 -27.69 -43.87 4.10
C LEU A 164 -27.68 -42.75 5.16
N ASP A 165 -26.87 -41.71 4.95
CA ASP A 165 -26.86 -40.52 5.80
C ASP A 165 -28.16 -39.71 5.67
N GLN A 166 -28.76 -39.63 4.47
CA GLN A 166 -30.07 -39.02 4.26
C GLN A 166 -31.17 -39.81 4.98
N ILE A 167 -31.17 -41.14 4.88
CA ILE A 167 -32.08 -42.03 5.63
C ILE A 167 -31.94 -41.81 7.14
N ARG A 168 -30.70 -41.75 7.67
CA ARG A 168 -30.43 -41.48 9.09
C ARG A 168 -31.02 -40.14 9.54
N ARG A 169 -30.96 -39.10 8.70
CA ARG A 169 -31.55 -37.78 9.02
C ARG A 169 -33.07 -37.81 8.99
N MET A 170 -33.68 -38.62 8.11
CA MET A 170 -35.14 -38.77 8.04
C MET A 170 -35.71 -39.44 9.30
N ARG A 171 -35.00 -40.43 9.85
CA ARG A 171 -35.40 -41.20 11.04
C ARG A 171 -34.25 -41.37 12.06
N PRO A 172 -33.94 -40.34 12.88
CA PRO A 172 -32.71 -40.28 13.70
C PRO A 172 -32.67 -41.25 14.89
N GLY A 173 -33.83 -41.74 15.35
CA GLY A 173 -33.91 -42.69 16.46
C GLY A 173 -33.67 -44.14 16.03
N ARG A 174 -34.28 -44.52 14.90
CA ARG A 174 -34.31 -45.88 14.32
C ARG A 174 -34.24 -45.77 12.79
N PRO A 175 -33.06 -45.55 12.20
CA PRO A 175 -32.92 -45.27 10.77
C PRO A 175 -33.56 -46.33 9.87
N VAL A 176 -33.46 -47.60 10.27
CA VAL A 176 -33.99 -48.76 9.55
C VAL A 176 -34.46 -49.79 10.58
N ASP A 177 -35.54 -50.53 10.29
CA ASP A 177 -36.10 -51.56 11.17
C ASP A 177 -35.44 -52.94 10.98
N ALA A 178 -35.05 -53.29 9.75
CA ALA A 178 -34.33 -54.53 9.44
C ALA A 178 -33.31 -54.33 8.30
N ILE A 179 -32.23 -55.11 8.31
CA ILE A 179 -31.28 -55.19 7.19
C ILE A 179 -31.26 -56.61 6.62
N VAL A 180 -31.39 -56.73 5.31
CA VAL A 180 -31.43 -58.02 4.60
C VAL A 180 -30.18 -58.13 3.73
N ALA A 181 -29.26 -59.01 4.12
CA ALA A 181 -28.03 -59.27 3.37
C ALA A 181 -28.30 -60.33 2.31
N VAL A 182 -28.13 -59.97 1.04
CA VAL A 182 -28.36 -60.86 -0.10
C VAL A 182 -27.10 -61.70 -0.34
N ALA A 183 -27.26 -63.02 -0.30
CA ALA A 183 -26.25 -64.01 -0.60
C ALA A 183 -26.65 -64.80 -1.84
N ARG A 184 -25.69 -65.21 -2.66
CA ARG A 184 -25.90 -66.08 -3.82
C ARG A 184 -24.80 -67.14 -3.81
N ASN A 185 -25.16 -68.36 -4.22
CA ASN A 185 -24.19 -69.43 -4.41
C ASN A 185 -23.16 -69.06 -5.50
N ARG A 186 -21.87 -69.05 -5.15
CA ARG A 186 -20.78 -68.81 -6.12
C ARG A 186 -20.50 -70.08 -6.93
N THR A 187 -20.09 -69.95 -8.18
CA THR A 187 -19.70 -71.07 -9.06
C THR A 187 -18.43 -71.82 -8.62
N SER A 188 -17.77 -71.40 -7.53
CA SER A 188 -16.56 -72.04 -7.01
C SER A 188 -16.90 -73.20 -6.04
N PRO A 189 -16.49 -74.45 -6.33
CA PRO A 189 -16.94 -75.64 -5.59
C PRO A 189 -16.36 -75.79 -4.17
N ARG A 190 -15.41 -74.95 -3.73
CA ARG A 190 -14.72 -75.09 -2.43
C ARG A 190 -15.24 -74.17 -1.32
N THR A 191 -15.89 -73.05 -1.64
CA THR A 191 -16.47 -72.10 -0.67
C THR A 191 -17.68 -71.42 -1.32
N PRO A 192 -18.88 -72.00 -1.22
CA PRO A 192 -20.05 -71.49 -1.95
C PRO A 192 -20.51 -70.11 -1.43
N PHE A 193 -20.18 -69.76 -0.18
CA PHE A 193 -20.52 -68.48 0.45
C PHE A 193 -19.30 -67.83 1.12
N ASP A 194 -19.30 -66.49 1.19
CA ASP A 194 -18.27 -65.68 1.86
C ASP A 194 -18.88 -64.95 3.07
N ALA A 195 -18.78 -65.58 4.25
CA ALA A 195 -19.37 -65.06 5.49
C ALA A 195 -18.67 -63.78 5.98
N ASP A 196 -17.37 -63.64 5.74
CA ASP A 196 -16.61 -62.45 6.15
C ASP A 196 -16.96 -61.25 5.29
N GLU A 197 -17.16 -61.43 3.98
CA GLU A 197 -17.64 -60.36 3.11
C GLU A 197 -19.03 -59.86 3.54
N LEU A 198 -19.95 -60.78 3.86
CA LEU A 198 -21.28 -60.43 4.35
C LEU A 198 -21.22 -59.72 5.71
N ALA A 199 -20.40 -60.20 6.65
CA ALA A 199 -20.23 -59.55 7.95
C ALA A 199 -19.62 -58.15 7.82
N GLN A 200 -18.64 -57.97 6.93
CA GLN A 200 -18.08 -56.65 6.62
C GLN A 200 -19.12 -55.74 5.96
N ARG A 201 -19.95 -56.27 5.07
CA ARG A 201 -21.04 -55.54 4.41
C ARG A 201 -22.04 -55.03 5.43
N LEU A 202 -22.51 -55.89 6.35
CA LEU A 202 -23.40 -55.49 7.45
C LEU A 202 -22.75 -54.45 8.36
N ALA A 203 -21.47 -54.63 8.72
CA ALA A 203 -20.73 -53.68 9.53
C ALA A 203 -20.56 -52.30 8.85
N ARG A 204 -20.36 -52.26 7.52
CA ARG A 204 -20.28 -51.01 6.74
C ARG A 204 -21.60 -50.24 6.83
N HIS A 205 -22.73 -50.90 6.58
CA HIS A 205 -24.06 -50.28 6.64
C HIS A 205 -24.40 -49.78 8.04
N ALA A 206 -24.13 -50.56 9.07
CA ALA A 206 -24.41 -50.16 10.45
C ALA A 206 -23.54 -49.00 10.94
N ARG A 207 -22.28 -48.91 10.51
CA ARG A 207 -21.41 -47.77 10.80
C ARG A 207 -21.91 -46.49 10.12
N ALA A 208 -22.35 -46.58 8.87
CA ALA A 208 -22.93 -45.44 8.15
C ALA A 208 -24.22 -44.94 8.85
N LEU A 209 -25.12 -45.87 9.20
CA LEU A 209 -26.37 -45.54 9.89
C LEU A 209 -26.18 -45.14 11.36
N ARG A 210 -25.02 -45.43 11.98
CA ARG A 210 -24.78 -45.38 13.45
C ARG A 210 -25.79 -46.19 14.27
N TRP A 211 -26.45 -47.12 13.60
CA TRP A 211 -27.52 -47.94 14.11
C TRP A 211 -27.33 -49.33 13.52
N ALA A 212 -27.36 -50.32 14.39
CA ALA A 212 -27.14 -51.69 14.03
C ALA A 212 -28.48 -52.41 14.20
N ALA A 213 -29.15 -52.57 13.06
CA ALA A 213 -30.49 -53.15 12.92
C ALA A 213 -30.41 -54.69 12.91
N PRO A 214 -31.50 -55.38 13.30
CA PRO A 214 -31.62 -56.83 13.16
C PRO A 214 -31.32 -57.29 11.73
N ALA A 215 -30.35 -58.19 11.57
CA ALA A 215 -29.90 -58.68 10.27
C ALA A 215 -30.58 -59.99 9.87
N TYR A 216 -30.99 -60.11 8.61
CA TYR A 216 -31.55 -61.31 7.99
C TYR A 216 -30.71 -61.67 6.76
N LEU A 217 -30.51 -62.95 6.51
CA LEU A 217 -29.81 -63.43 5.32
C LEU A 217 -30.85 -63.92 4.30
N LEU A 218 -30.70 -63.50 3.04
CA LEU A 218 -31.54 -63.95 1.94
C LEU A 218 -30.65 -64.68 0.93
N ASN A 219 -30.76 -66.01 0.83
CA ASN A 219 -30.07 -66.79 -0.18
C ASN A 219 -30.89 -66.83 -1.47
N VAL A 220 -30.26 -66.43 -2.56
CA VAL A 220 -30.91 -66.14 -3.81
C VAL A 220 -30.45 -67.14 -4.88
N THR A 221 -31.40 -67.78 -5.56
CA THR A 221 -31.18 -68.96 -6.41
C THR A 221 -31.52 -68.69 -7.88
N ASP A 222 -30.76 -69.23 -8.84
CA ASP A 222 -30.98 -68.99 -10.29
C ASP A 222 -31.76 -70.12 -11.01
N PHE A 223 -32.24 -71.10 -10.26
CA PHE A 223 -33.01 -72.23 -10.76
C PHE A 223 -34.51 -72.03 -10.47
N GLY A 224 -35.37 -72.71 -11.22
CA GLY A 224 -36.82 -72.48 -11.24
C GLY A 224 -37.31 -71.52 -12.34
N THR A 225 -38.56 -71.72 -12.76
CA THR A 225 -39.32 -70.86 -13.68
C THR A 225 -40.27 -69.94 -12.89
N GLU A 226 -40.72 -68.85 -13.52
CA GLU A 226 -41.64 -67.87 -12.91
C GLU A 226 -42.85 -68.59 -12.26
N PRO A 227 -43.00 -68.56 -10.92
CA PRO A 227 -44.14 -69.19 -10.27
C PRO A 227 -45.41 -68.42 -10.66
N ALA A 228 -46.37 -69.12 -11.27
CA ALA A 228 -47.66 -68.57 -11.67
C ALA A 228 -48.64 -68.39 -10.48
N GLY A 229 -48.27 -68.86 -9.28
CA GLY A 229 -49.10 -68.85 -8.07
C GLY A 229 -48.75 -67.76 -7.04
N PRO A 230 -49.52 -67.65 -5.93
CA PRO A 230 -49.29 -66.65 -4.89
C PRO A 230 -47.92 -66.81 -4.25
N ASP A 231 -47.18 -65.71 -4.20
CA ASP A 231 -45.83 -65.58 -3.64
C ASP A 231 -45.80 -66.04 -2.18
N GLU A 232 -45.05 -67.10 -1.85
CA GLU A 232 -44.91 -67.63 -0.48
C GLU A 232 -43.50 -67.38 0.07
N ALA A 233 -43.41 -66.98 1.34
CA ALA A 233 -42.14 -66.75 2.02
C ALA A 233 -41.51 -68.07 2.47
N ILE A 234 -40.42 -68.48 1.82
CA ILE A 234 -39.71 -69.74 2.14
C ILE A 234 -38.47 -69.43 2.99
N GLY A 235 -38.44 -69.90 4.24
CA GLY A 235 -37.32 -69.68 5.17
C GLY A 235 -37.71 -69.77 6.64
N PHE A 236 -36.81 -69.34 7.52
CA PHE A 236 -37.03 -69.32 8.97
C PHE A 236 -36.50 -68.05 9.63
N THR A 237 -37.11 -67.69 10.76
CA THR A 237 -36.75 -66.55 11.59
C THR A 237 -36.61 -66.97 13.05
N TRP A 238 -35.66 -66.37 13.76
CA TRP A 238 -35.36 -66.66 15.16
C TRP A 238 -35.55 -65.41 16.02
N SER A 239 -36.19 -65.57 17.18
CA SER A 239 -36.36 -64.49 18.17
C SER A 239 -35.12 -64.28 19.04
N ASN A 240 -34.29 -65.31 19.21
CA ASN A 240 -33.12 -65.28 20.08
C ASN A 240 -31.89 -64.72 19.36
N ALA A 241 -31.12 -63.89 20.08
CA ALA A 241 -29.89 -63.28 19.55
C ALA A 241 -28.68 -64.24 19.45
N ARG A 242 -28.79 -65.49 19.89
CA ARG A 242 -27.70 -66.47 19.77
C ARG A 242 -28.33 -67.82 19.45
N VAL A 243 -28.32 -68.19 18.19
CA VAL A 243 -28.86 -69.47 17.71
C VAL A 243 -27.72 -70.48 17.61
N ASN A 244 -27.94 -71.70 18.10
CA ASN A 244 -26.94 -72.75 18.04
C ASN A 244 -26.85 -73.34 16.62
N VAL A 245 -25.65 -73.75 16.19
CA VAL A 245 -25.44 -74.36 14.85
C VAL A 245 -26.31 -75.61 14.66
N ALA A 246 -26.48 -76.41 15.72
CA ALA A 246 -27.34 -77.60 15.68
C ALA A 246 -28.82 -77.25 15.41
N GLU A 247 -29.34 -76.18 16.01
CA GLU A 247 -30.72 -75.72 15.80
C GLU A 247 -30.94 -75.22 14.36
N ILE A 248 -29.93 -74.56 13.79
CA ILE A 248 -29.95 -74.08 12.40
C ILE A 248 -29.98 -75.28 11.44
N GLN A 249 -29.15 -76.30 11.69
CA GLN A 249 -29.09 -77.51 10.84
C GLN A 249 -30.39 -78.31 10.88
N THR A 250 -31.03 -78.45 12.05
CA THR A 250 -32.34 -79.10 12.15
C THR A 250 -33.41 -78.33 11.39
N SER A 251 -33.45 -76.99 11.55
CA SER A 251 -34.42 -76.13 10.84
C SER A 251 -34.25 -76.21 9.31
N LEU A 252 -33.01 -76.29 8.80
CA LEU A 252 -32.74 -76.48 7.37
C LEU A 252 -33.18 -77.85 6.86
N ARG A 253 -32.96 -78.91 7.64
CA ARG A 253 -33.34 -80.27 7.26
C ARG A 253 -34.86 -80.41 7.20
N ASP A 254 -35.59 -79.90 8.18
CA ASP A 254 -37.06 -79.93 8.21
C ASP A 254 -37.64 -79.11 7.05
N LEU A 255 -37.05 -77.95 6.75
CA LEU A 255 -37.45 -77.13 5.60
C LEU A 255 -37.24 -77.88 4.27
N ALA A 256 -36.11 -78.58 4.09
CA ALA A 256 -35.86 -79.36 2.89
C ALA A 256 -36.90 -80.48 2.69
N HIS A 257 -37.28 -81.20 3.76
CA HIS A 257 -38.30 -82.25 3.68
C HIS A 257 -39.68 -81.67 3.33
N ASN A 258 -40.10 -80.59 4.00
CA ASN A 258 -41.38 -79.92 3.70
C ASN A 258 -41.42 -79.36 2.26
N LEU A 259 -40.28 -78.86 1.76
CA LEU A 259 -40.15 -78.38 0.38
C LEU A 259 -40.13 -79.52 -0.65
N ALA A 260 -39.63 -80.70 -0.29
CA ALA A 260 -39.72 -81.90 -1.13
C ALA A 260 -41.19 -82.34 -1.28
N ASP A 261 -41.92 -82.45 -0.17
CA ASP A 261 -43.33 -82.85 -0.16
C ASP A 261 -44.21 -81.85 -0.91
N SER A 262 -44.06 -80.55 -0.60
CA SER A 262 -44.79 -79.49 -1.31
C SER A 262 -44.36 -79.34 -2.77
N GLY A 263 -43.09 -79.55 -3.08
CA GLY A 263 -42.57 -79.54 -4.45
C GLY A 263 -43.16 -80.65 -5.32
N VAL A 264 -43.28 -81.88 -4.79
CA VAL A 264 -43.95 -82.97 -5.48
C VAL A 264 -45.42 -82.62 -5.73
N ALA A 265 -46.12 -82.07 -4.73
CA ALA A 265 -47.52 -81.65 -4.88
C ALA A 265 -47.70 -80.54 -5.93
N ARG A 266 -46.80 -79.55 -5.99
CA ARG A 266 -46.89 -78.45 -6.96
C ARG A 266 -46.53 -78.86 -8.38
N VAL A 267 -45.51 -79.70 -8.56
CA VAL A 267 -45.14 -80.22 -9.89
C VAL A 267 -46.25 -81.08 -10.50
N VAL A 268 -47.05 -81.75 -9.66
CA VAL A 268 -48.24 -82.49 -10.11
C VAL A 268 -49.36 -81.55 -10.58
N GLN A 269 -49.56 -80.41 -9.90
CA GLN A 269 -50.59 -79.42 -10.28
C GLN A 269 -50.17 -78.55 -11.47
N ASP A 270 -48.92 -78.08 -11.50
CA ASP A 270 -48.31 -77.36 -12.61
C ASP A 270 -46.89 -77.90 -12.84
N ARG A 271 -46.66 -78.54 -13.99
CA ARG A 271 -45.36 -79.09 -14.37
C ARG A 271 -44.23 -78.04 -14.44
N HIS A 272 -44.58 -76.76 -14.53
CA HIS A 272 -43.64 -75.65 -14.58
C HIS A 272 -43.29 -75.08 -13.19
N ASP A 273 -44.02 -75.44 -12.11
CA ASP A 273 -43.66 -74.99 -10.76
C ASP A 273 -42.74 -76.00 -10.05
N ARG A 274 -41.48 -76.03 -10.49
CA ARG A 274 -40.42 -76.91 -9.96
C ARG A 274 -39.61 -76.29 -8.82
N TYR A 275 -39.88 -75.03 -8.49
CA TYR A 275 -39.02 -74.25 -7.61
C TYR A 275 -38.87 -74.85 -6.19
N PRO A 276 -39.94 -75.30 -5.50
CA PRO A 276 -39.79 -75.88 -4.16
C PRO A 276 -38.98 -77.19 -4.17
N ALA A 277 -39.14 -78.02 -5.21
CA ALA A 277 -38.40 -79.28 -5.35
C ALA A 277 -36.90 -79.03 -5.62
N GLU A 278 -36.56 -78.12 -6.52
CA GLU A 278 -35.16 -77.75 -6.80
C GLU A 278 -34.52 -77.04 -5.58
N LEU A 279 -35.29 -76.24 -4.84
CA LEU A 279 -34.83 -75.59 -3.61
C LEU A 279 -34.59 -76.58 -2.47
N SER A 280 -35.45 -77.61 -2.33
CA SER A 280 -35.23 -78.70 -1.39
C SER A 280 -33.89 -79.39 -1.65
N GLN A 281 -33.62 -79.78 -2.91
CA GLN A 281 -32.36 -80.37 -3.32
C GLN A 281 -31.17 -79.45 -3.06
N HIS A 282 -31.33 -78.14 -3.30
CA HIS A 282 -30.30 -77.14 -3.02
C HIS A 282 -29.96 -77.03 -1.53
N ILE A 283 -30.98 -77.04 -0.66
CA ILE A 283 -30.80 -76.97 0.80
C ILE A 283 -30.17 -78.26 1.32
N GLU A 284 -30.55 -79.43 0.80
CA GLU A 284 -29.96 -80.71 1.19
C GLU A 284 -28.47 -80.78 0.79
N THR A 285 -28.13 -80.29 -0.40
CA THR A 285 -26.76 -80.28 -0.92
C THR A 285 -25.85 -79.29 -0.16
N LEU A 286 -26.38 -78.11 0.23
CA LEU A 286 -25.59 -77.02 0.84
C LEU A 286 -25.89 -76.78 2.33
N GLY A 287 -26.62 -77.66 3.00
CA GLY A 287 -27.12 -77.43 4.36
C GLY A 287 -26.01 -77.14 5.39
N GLY A 288 -24.87 -77.84 5.28
CA GLY A 288 -23.70 -77.59 6.12
C GLY A 288 -23.13 -76.18 5.93
N GLU A 289 -22.94 -75.77 4.69
CA GLU A 289 -22.39 -74.46 4.31
C GLU A 289 -23.34 -73.31 4.67
N LEU A 290 -24.65 -73.50 4.51
CA LEU A 290 -25.67 -72.52 4.93
C LEU A 290 -25.70 -72.34 6.45
N SER A 291 -25.54 -73.43 7.23
CA SER A 291 -25.42 -73.34 8.68
C SER A 291 -24.14 -72.62 9.13
N GLY A 292 -23.04 -72.87 8.41
CA GLY A 292 -21.76 -72.18 8.59
C GLY A 292 -21.87 -70.68 8.31
N LEU A 293 -22.54 -70.30 7.21
CA LEU A 293 -22.76 -68.91 6.81
C LEU A 293 -23.41 -68.09 7.92
N VAL A 294 -24.50 -68.58 8.51
CA VAL A 294 -25.23 -67.88 9.58
C VAL A 294 -24.34 -67.74 10.83
N SER A 295 -23.70 -68.83 11.26
CA SER A 295 -22.88 -68.85 12.49
C SER A 295 -21.61 -67.99 12.38
N GLN A 296 -20.90 -68.09 11.26
CA GLN A 296 -19.68 -67.32 11.01
C GLN A 296 -19.99 -65.83 10.86
N THR A 297 -21.09 -65.47 10.18
CA THR A 297 -21.50 -64.07 10.04
C THR A 297 -21.89 -63.47 11.40
N ALA A 298 -22.59 -64.22 12.26
CA ALA A 298 -22.98 -63.76 13.60
C ALA A 298 -21.79 -63.63 14.58
N ASN A 299 -20.74 -64.43 14.39
CA ASN A 299 -19.55 -64.47 15.27
C ASN A 299 -18.32 -63.72 14.71
N SER A 300 -18.47 -63.01 13.59
CA SER A 300 -17.35 -62.33 12.94
C SER A 300 -16.72 -61.23 13.81
N ARG A 301 -15.42 -61.00 13.64
CA ARG A 301 -14.70 -59.90 14.33
C ARG A 301 -15.25 -58.53 13.94
N TYR A 302 -15.81 -58.41 12.74
CA TYR A 302 -16.29 -57.15 12.18
C TYR A 302 -17.72 -56.80 12.60
N TRP A 303 -18.54 -57.82 12.89
CA TRP A 303 -19.96 -57.71 13.23
C TRP A 303 -20.28 -58.60 14.43
N ARG A 304 -20.55 -58.00 15.60
CA ARG A 304 -20.86 -58.73 16.85
C ARG A 304 -22.36 -58.80 17.16
N GLN A 305 -23.20 -58.73 16.12
CA GLN A 305 -24.65 -58.77 16.29
C GLN A 305 -25.26 -60.01 15.64
N SER A 306 -26.43 -60.37 16.15
CA SER A 306 -27.12 -61.59 15.81
C SER A 306 -27.85 -61.50 14.48
N VAL A 307 -27.73 -62.56 13.70
CA VAL A 307 -28.56 -62.83 12.51
C VAL A 307 -29.85 -63.47 13.01
N HIS A 308 -31.01 -62.94 12.58
CA HIS A 308 -32.34 -63.31 13.08
C HIS A 308 -33.21 -64.04 12.05
N GLY A 309 -32.70 -64.35 10.86
CA GLY A 309 -33.39 -65.26 9.93
C GLY A 309 -32.56 -65.59 8.69
N LEU A 310 -32.92 -66.70 8.04
CA LEU A 310 -32.42 -67.11 6.73
C LEU A 310 -33.62 -67.45 5.84
N LEU A 311 -33.73 -66.76 4.70
CA LEU A 311 -34.82 -66.90 3.73
C LEU A 311 -34.27 -67.21 2.33
N PHE A 312 -35.14 -67.70 1.44
CA PHE A 312 -34.80 -68.08 0.07
C PHE A 312 -35.71 -67.39 -0.95
N ALA A 313 -35.15 -66.93 -2.07
CA ALA A 313 -35.92 -66.33 -3.16
C ALA A 313 -35.32 -66.66 -4.55
N PRO A 314 -36.14 -66.97 -5.56
CA PRO A 314 -35.69 -67.20 -6.94
C PRO A 314 -35.27 -65.89 -7.63
N LEU A 315 -34.31 -65.97 -8.56
CA LEU A 315 -33.95 -64.89 -9.48
C LEU A 315 -34.64 -65.05 -10.82
N PHE A 316 -35.36 -64.02 -11.23
CA PHE A 316 -36.04 -63.98 -12.53
C PHE A 316 -35.05 -63.81 -13.70
N LYS A 317 -35.44 -64.31 -14.89
CA LYS A 317 -34.75 -64.10 -16.16
C LYS A 317 -35.29 -62.84 -16.84
N GLU A 318 -34.43 -62.01 -17.42
CA GLU A 318 -34.83 -60.74 -18.04
C GLU A 318 -35.80 -60.95 -19.23
N ARG A 319 -37.05 -60.50 -19.11
CA ARG A 319 -38.04 -60.47 -20.20
C ARG A 319 -37.79 -59.21 -21.04
N LYS A 320 -37.34 -59.35 -22.30
CA LYS A 320 -37.31 -58.24 -23.28
C LYS A 320 -38.75 -57.79 -23.56
N LEU A 321 -39.06 -56.50 -23.35
CA LEU A 321 -40.35 -55.90 -23.70
C LEU A 321 -40.66 -56.11 -25.19
N GLY A 322 -41.73 -56.84 -25.50
CA GLY A 322 -42.43 -56.81 -26.79
C GLY A 322 -43.66 -55.88 -26.71
N PRO A 323 -44.21 -55.40 -27.84
CA PRO A 323 -45.28 -54.41 -27.86
C PRO A 323 -46.58 -54.94 -27.22
N PRO A 324 -47.44 -54.05 -26.68
CA PRO A 324 -48.59 -54.45 -25.90
C PRO A 324 -49.62 -55.17 -26.77
N ALA A 325 -49.88 -56.45 -26.46
CA ALA A 325 -50.99 -57.18 -27.06
C ALA A 325 -52.30 -56.70 -26.42
N ARG A 326 -52.95 -55.79 -27.15
CA ARG A 326 -54.34 -55.34 -26.99
C ARG A 326 -55.28 -56.52 -26.72
N LYS A 327 -55.92 -56.53 -25.55
CA LYS A 327 -57.24 -57.15 -25.38
C LYS A 327 -58.23 -56.10 -24.95
N GLU A 328 -59.13 -55.82 -25.89
CA GLU A 328 -60.25 -54.93 -25.75
C GLU A 328 -61.27 -55.43 -24.72
N LYS A 329 -61.48 -54.54 -23.75
CA LYS A 329 -62.78 -53.93 -23.41
C LYS A 329 -63.87 -54.86 -22.84
N THR A 330 -63.98 -54.77 -21.51
CA THR A 330 -65.18 -54.15 -20.93
C THR A 330 -64.69 -53.07 -19.97
N GLY A 331 -65.07 -51.83 -20.23
CA GLY A 331 -64.52 -50.64 -19.56
C GLY A 331 -65.19 -50.35 -18.22
N GLU A 332 -64.35 -50.04 -17.24
CA GLU A 332 -64.34 -48.80 -16.44
C GLU A 332 -62.88 -48.62 -15.95
N GLU A 333 -62.37 -47.40 -16.08
CA GLU A 333 -61.01 -46.87 -15.87
C GLU A 333 -60.47 -47.12 -14.43
N GLU A 334 -59.19 -47.22 -14.04
CA GLU A 334 -57.85 -46.98 -14.61
C GLU A 334 -56.78 -47.62 -13.64
N ASP A 335 -55.55 -47.83 -14.13
CA ASP A 335 -54.29 -48.24 -13.45
C ASP A 335 -54.05 -49.73 -13.08
N GLU A 336 -53.64 -50.52 -14.09
CA GLU A 336 -52.91 -51.79 -13.94
C GLU A 336 -51.52 -51.56 -13.30
N VAL A 337 -51.43 -51.68 -11.98
CA VAL A 337 -50.16 -51.69 -11.23
C VAL A 337 -49.57 -53.11 -11.22
N ILE A 338 -48.42 -53.30 -11.88
CA ILE A 338 -47.60 -54.52 -11.81
C ILE A 338 -47.38 -54.89 -10.33
N ALA A 339 -47.94 -56.02 -9.88
CA ALA A 339 -47.81 -56.46 -8.50
C ALA A 339 -46.32 -56.73 -8.15
N PRO A 340 -45.78 -56.19 -7.04
CA PRO A 340 -44.39 -56.38 -6.67
C PRO A 340 -44.11 -57.85 -6.29
N GLN A 341 -43.14 -58.44 -6.99
CA GLN A 341 -42.64 -59.81 -6.79
C GLN A 341 -41.97 -59.94 -5.39
N HIS A 342 -42.12 -61.07 -4.68
CA HIS A 342 -41.60 -61.33 -3.32
C HIS A 342 -42.19 -60.53 -2.15
N ARG A 343 -43.39 -59.96 -2.34
CA ARG A 343 -44.15 -59.23 -1.31
C ARG A 343 -44.26 -59.99 0.01
N THR A 344 -44.52 -61.29 0.01
CA THR A 344 -44.73 -62.03 1.27
C THR A 344 -43.43 -62.26 2.04
N THR A 345 -42.31 -62.48 1.35
CA THR A 345 -40.97 -62.58 1.96
C THR A 345 -40.61 -61.28 2.70
N TRP A 346 -40.86 -60.13 2.09
CA TRP A 346 -40.60 -58.83 2.72
C TRP A 346 -41.54 -58.53 3.89
N GLN A 347 -42.80 -58.95 3.79
CA GLN A 347 -43.77 -58.81 4.89
C GLN A 347 -43.39 -59.68 6.10
N THR A 348 -42.95 -60.93 5.89
CA THR A 348 -42.50 -61.82 6.96
C THR A 348 -41.31 -61.23 7.74
N ILE A 349 -40.34 -60.63 7.03
CA ILE A 349 -39.20 -59.94 7.66
C ILE A 349 -39.67 -58.68 8.40
N ALA A 350 -40.56 -57.89 7.80
CA ALA A 350 -41.12 -56.69 8.42
C ALA A 350 -41.81 -57.02 9.75
N ASP A 351 -42.63 -58.07 9.78
CA ASP A 351 -43.39 -58.45 10.97
C ASP A 351 -42.51 -59.06 12.06
N HIS A 352 -41.50 -59.85 11.71
CA HIS A 352 -40.53 -60.35 12.70
C HIS A 352 -39.69 -59.22 13.30
N SER A 353 -39.28 -58.25 12.47
CA SER A 353 -38.53 -57.08 12.94
C SER A 353 -39.28 -56.24 13.97
N ARG A 354 -40.62 -56.31 14.04
CA ARG A 354 -41.39 -55.60 15.09
C ARG A 354 -41.07 -56.10 16.50
N LYS A 355 -40.68 -57.37 16.63
CA LYS A 355 -40.43 -58.03 17.92
C LYS A 355 -38.99 -57.84 18.42
N ILE A 356 -38.07 -57.38 17.56
CA ILE A 356 -36.63 -57.32 17.83
C ILE A 356 -36.14 -55.87 17.67
N HIS A 357 -35.33 -55.39 18.63
CA HIS A 357 -34.86 -54.00 18.65
C HIS A 357 -33.38 -53.87 18.27
N GLY A 358 -33.06 -52.90 17.40
CA GLY A 358 -31.67 -52.53 17.07
C GLY A 358 -30.96 -51.78 18.20
N ARG A 359 -29.65 -51.56 18.05
CA ARG A 359 -28.79 -50.85 19.03
C ARG A 359 -27.98 -49.72 18.38
N ARG A 360 -27.70 -48.66 19.15
CA ARG A 360 -26.82 -47.55 18.71
C ARG A 360 -25.36 -47.99 18.71
N VAL A 361 -24.61 -47.57 17.70
CA VAL A 361 -23.17 -47.84 17.55
C VAL A 361 -22.38 -46.54 17.73
N GLY A 362 -21.76 -46.31 18.90
CA GLY A 362 -20.94 -45.12 19.24
C GLY A 362 -20.95 -44.70 20.73
N PHE A 363 -20.08 -43.75 21.13
CA PHE A 363 -19.87 -43.27 22.51
C PHE A 363 -21.08 -42.53 23.14
N SER A 364 -21.34 -42.73 24.45
CA SER A 364 -22.30 -41.94 25.24
C SER A 364 -21.60 -40.81 26.01
N LEU A 365 -22.06 -39.56 25.82
CA LEU A 365 -21.49 -38.36 26.47
C LEU A 365 -21.65 -38.34 28.01
N SER A 366 -22.60 -39.10 28.56
CA SER A 366 -22.89 -39.11 30.01
C SER A 366 -21.82 -39.84 30.83
N THR A 367 -21.23 -40.91 30.30
CA THR A 367 -20.24 -41.72 31.02
C THR A 367 -18.88 -41.05 31.08
N THR A 368 -18.52 -40.25 30.08
CA THR A 368 -17.27 -39.47 30.07
C THR A 368 -17.34 -38.30 31.06
N ALA A 369 -18.49 -37.65 31.20
CA ALA A 369 -18.67 -36.56 32.15
C ALA A 369 -18.48 -37.03 33.62
N ALA A 370 -19.10 -38.16 33.98
CA ALA A 370 -19.02 -38.69 35.35
C ALA A 370 -17.58 -38.98 35.81
N TRP A 371 -16.76 -39.55 34.93
CA TRP A 371 -15.37 -39.92 35.25
C TRP A 371 -14.44 -38.71 35.36
N ALA A 372 -14.70 -37.64 34.60
CA ALA A 372 -13.96 -36.39 34.73
C ALA A 372 -14.19 -35.73 36.09
N THR A 373 -15.44 -35.72 36.58
CA THR A 373 -15.78 -35.14 37.89
C THR A 373 -15.11 -35.85 39.06
N SER A 374 -15.11 -37.18 39.10
CA SER A 374 -14.50 -37.92 40.21
C SER A 374 -12.98 -37.73 40.29
N SER A 375 -12.31 -37.63 39.14
CA SER A 375 -10.87 -37.39 39.08
C SER A 375 -10.50 -36.00 39.61
N MET A 376 -11.35 -34.99 39.35
CA MET A 376 -11.13 -33.62 39.79
C MET A 376 -11.23 -33.47 41.32
N ILE A 377 -12.12 -34.21 41.97
CA ILE A 377 -12.28 -34.20 43.44
C ILE A 377 -11.04 -34.78 44.13
N GLY A 378 -10.48 -35.89 43.61
CA GLY A 378 -9.27 -36.50 44.19
C GLY A 378 -8.05 -35.58 44.14
N LEU A 379 -7.87 -34.84 43.05
CA LEU A 379 -6.79 -33.86 42.89
C LEU A 379 -6.90 -32.70 43.88
N TRP A 380 -8.12 -32.26 44.21
CA TRP A 380 -8.33 -31.14 45.14
C TRP A 380 -7.92 -31.49 46.58
N ILE A 381 -8.26 -32.69 47.06
CA ILE A 381 -7.90 -33.14 48.42
C ILE A 381 -6.39 -33.24 48.58
N ALA A 382 -5.69 -33.85 47.61
CA ALA A 382 -4.23 -33.97 47.65
C ALA A 382 -3.53 -32.60 47.72
N GLY A 383 -4.05 -31.62 46.97
CA GLY A 383 -3.52 -30.25 46.98
C GLY A 383 -3.64 -29.55 48.34
N THR A 384 -4.78 -29.70 49.02
CA THR A 384 -5.01 -29.08 50.36
C THR A 384 -4.02 -29.58 51.42
N MET A 385 -3.66 -30.87 51.39
CA MET A 385 -2.69 -31.43 52.34
C MET A 385 -1.29 -30.85 52.13
N VAL A 386 -0.82 -30.77 50.89
CA VAL A 386 0.50 -30.20 50.56
C VAL A 386 0.58 -28.74 51.02
N SER A 387 -0.49 -27.97 50.81
CA SER A 387 -0.62 -26.57 51.24
C SER A 387 -0.54 -26.33 52.74
N GLY A 388 -0.96 -27.29 53.56
CA GLY A 388 -0.85 -27.17 55.01
C GLY A 388 0.57 -27.35 55.53
N PHE A 389 1.34 -28.28 54.95
CA PHE A 389 2.69 -28.60 55.42
C PHE A 389 3.70 -27.51 55.09
N THR A 390 3.67 -26.99 53.86
CA THR A 390 4.57 -25.94 53.38
C THR A 390 4.42 -24.66 54.21
N ASN A 391 3.18 -24.24 54.44
CA ASN A 391 2.87 -23.02 55.17
C ASN A 391 3.23 -23.07 56.67
N ARG A 392 3.30 -24.27 57.27
CA ARG A 392 3.77 -24.40 58.67
C ARG A 392 5.29 -24.24 58.78
N ALA A 393 6.03 -24.72 57.79
CA ALA A 393 7.49 -24.61 57.76
C ALA A 393 7.94 -23.15 57.60
N THR A 394 7.29 -22.38 56.72
CA THR A 394 7.59 -20.95 56.50
C THR A 394 7.38 -20.09 57.74
N ILE A 395 6.31 -20.35 58.52
CA ILE A 395 6.05 -19.66 59.80
C ILE A 395 7.19 -19.88 60.81
N GLY A 396 7.71 -21.11 60.90
CA GLY A 396 8.80 -21.43 61.83
C GLY A 396 10.13 -20.76 61.46
N ALA A 397 10.46 -20.69 60.16
CA ALA A 397 11.67 -20.05 59.67
C ALA A 397 11.68 -18.54 59.95
N ALA A 398 10.58 -17.85 59.64
CA ALA A 398 10.38 -16.41 59.84
C ALA A 398 10.60 -15.98 61.31
N GLY A 399 10.02 -16.71 62.26
CA GLY A 399 10.17 -16.42 63.69
C GLY A 399 11.61 -16.55 64.20
N SER A 400 12.37 -17.51 63.65
CA SER A 400 13.76 -17.74 64.05
C SER A 400 14.75 -16.67 63.52
N ALA A 401 14.47 -16.09 62.35
CA ALA A 401 15.30 -15.04 61.74
C ALA A 401 15.21 -13.73 62.54
N LEU A 402 14.00 -13.35 62.94
CA LEU A 402 13.75 -12.13 63.72
C LEU A 402 14.45 -12.17 65.10
N ALA A 403 14.40 -13.32 65.77
CA ALA A 403 15.05 -13.52 67.07
C ALA A 403 16.59 -13.38 67.00
N LYS A 404 17.21 -13.88 65.92
CA LYS A 404 18.66 -13.78 65.69
C LYS A 404 19.10 -12.34 65.40
N LEU A 405 18.31 -11.57 64.66
CA LEU A 405 18.60 -10.18 64.31
C LEU A 405 18.59 -9.26 65.55
N SER A 406 17.66 -9.49 66.48
CA SER A 406 17.60 -8.74 67.75
C SER A 406 18.74 -9.06 68.72
N ALA A 407 19.39 -10.22 68.58
CA ALA A 407 20.45 -10.69 69.49
C ALA A 407 21.88 -10.49 68.95
N ALA A 408 22.05 -10.13 67.68
CA ALA A 408 23.36 -9.99 67.04
C ALA A 408 24.05 -8.68 67.43
N GLN A 409 25.16 -8.76 68.19
CA GLN A 409 26.05 -7.63 68.49
C GLN A 409 27.17 -7.45 67.45
N ASP A 410 27.54 -8.50 66.70
CA ASP A 410 28.58 -8.43 65.67
C ASP A 410 28.06 -7.82 64.35
N PRO A 411 28.73 -6.80 63.79
CA PRO A 411 28.30 -6.14 62.54
C PRO A 411 28.28 -7.08 61.32
N THR A 412 29.16 -8.09 61.29
CA THR A 412 29.17 -9.09 60.21
C THR A 412 27.96 -10.03 60.29
N LEU A 413 27.62 -10.50 61.49
CA LEU A 413 26.44 -11.35 61.70
C LEU A 413 25.14 -10.56 61.51
N ALA A 414 25.12 -9.30 61.93
CA ALA A 414 23.99 -8.40 61.72
C ALA A 414 23.70 -8.19 60.21
N MET A 415 24.74 -7.99 59.39
CA MET A 415 24.59 -7.85 57.93
C MET A 415 24.12 -9.15 57.25
N GLN A 416 24.66 -10.31 57.64
CA GLN A 416 24.23 -11.61 57.10
C GLN A 416 22.79 -11.97 57.48
N THR A 417 22.37 -11.61 58.70
CA THR A 417 20.99 -11.84 59.17
C THR A 417 20.01 -10.88 58.50
N LEU A 418 20.42 -9.65 58.21
CA LEU A 418 19.66 -8.70 57.41
C LEU A 418 19.43 -9.23 55.98
N ASP A 419 20.48 -9.72 55.31
CA ASP A 419 20.36 -10.32 53.96
C ASP A 419 19.46 -11.57 53.91
N ASN A 420 19.49 -12.40 54.94
CA ASN A 420 18.58 -13.55 55.04
C ASN A 420 17.12 -13.08 55.18
N LEU A 421 16.90 -12.01 55.96
CA LEU A 421 15.58 -11.41 56.12
C LEU A 421 15.10 -10.76 54.81
N ASP A 422 15.98 -10.10 54.06
CA ASP A 422 15.70 -9.55 52.72
C ASP A 422 15.16 -10.65 51.80
N LYS A 423 15.88 -11.77 51.69
CA LYS A 423 15.48 -12.93 50.85
C LYS A 423 14.13 -13.51 51.28
N GLN A 424 13.87 -13.62 52.58
CA GLN A 424 12.60 -14.13 53.07
C GLN A 424 11.45 -13.19 52.75
N ILE A 425 11.63 -11.87 52.93
CA ILE A 425 10.62 -10.88 52.59
C ILE A 425 10.38 -10.86 51.06
N ASP A 426 11.43 -10.89 50.25
CA ASP A 426 11.34 -10.90 48.77
C ASP A 426 10.56 -12.12 48.24
N THR A 427 10.84 -13.31 48.78
CA THR A 427 10.09 -14.52 48.41
C THR A 427 8.61 -14.43 48.78
N LEU A 428 8.28 -13.87 49.94
CA LEU A 428 6.89 -13.68 50.39
C LEU A 428 6.18 -12.60 49.57
N GLU A 429 6.87 -11.53 49.18
CA GLU A 429 6.34 -10.48 48.29
C GLU A 429 6.07 -11.01 46.88
N THR A 430 7.00 -11.79 46.33
CA THR A 430 6.83 -12.45 45.03
C THR A 430 5.61 -13.38 45.06
N HIS A 431 5.42 -14.13 46.15
CA HIS A 431 4.23 -14.95 46.34
C HIS A 431 2.93 -14.13 46.44
N GLU A 432 2.96 -12.90 46.94
CA GLU A 432 1.79 -12.02 46.95
C GLU A 432 1.49 -11.43 45.56
N ARG A 433 2.52 -11.01 44.81
CA ARG A 433 2.38 -10.37 43.49
C ARG A 433 2.06 -11.36 42.36
N GLU A 434 2.83 -12.44 42.23
CA GLU A 434 2.69 -13.45 41.16
C GLU A 434 1.75 -14.60 41.56
N GLY A 435 1.35 -14.58 42.82
CA GLY A 435 0.54 -15.58 43.48
C GLY A 435 1.39 -16.76 43.96
N ALA A 436 1.12 -17.23 45.17
CA ALA A 436 1.93 -18.23 45.86
C ALA A 436 2.10 -19.53 45.05
N PRO A 437 3.14 -20.34 45.24
CA PRO A 437 3.27 -21.60 44.52
C PRO A 437 2.04 -22.50 44.71
N TRP A 438 1.73 -23.37 43.74
CA TRP A 438 0.54 -24.26 43.84
C TRP A 438 0.56 -25.12 45.10
N THR A 439 1.74 -25.38 45.63
CA THR A 439 1.98 -26.08 46.89
C THR A 439 1.55 -25.30 48.13
N THR A 440 1.13 -24.03 48.04
CA THR A 440 0.61 -23.19 49.14
C THR A 440 -0.76 -22.56 48.83
N ARG A 441 -1.30 -22.74 47.61
CA ARG A 441 -2.54 -22.08 47.12
C ARG A 441 -3.87 -22.73 47.53
N PHE A 442 -3.88 -23.94 48.08
CA PHE A 442 -5.12 -24.68 48.37
C PHE A 442 -5.85 -24.20 49.65
N GLY A 443 -6.06 -22.88 49.78
CA GLY A 443 -6.85 -22.25 50.85
C GLY A 443 -6.15 -22.02 52.18
N LEU A 444 -4.88 -22.42 52.34
CA LEU A 444 -4.13 -22.34 53.60
C LEU A 444 -2.96 -21.33 53.59
N ASN A 445 -2.88 -20.44 52.60
CA ASN A 445 -1.79 -19.48 52.48
C ASN A 445 -1.75 -18.44 53.64
N ARG A 446 -0.60 -18.25 54.29
CA ARG A 446 -0.35 -17.20 55.32
C ARG A 446 0.74 -16.19 54.95
N ASP A 447 1.21 -16.18 53.70
CA ASP A 447 2.30 -15.32 53.22
C ASP A 447 2.09 -13.84 53.60
N ARG A 448 0.90 -13.27 53.36
CA ARG A 448 0.56 -11.88 53.67
C ARG A 448 0.64 -11.55 55.17
N ALA A 449 0.24 -12.49 56.04
CA ALA A 449 0.28 -12.29 57.49
C ALA A 449 1.72 -12.37 58.04
N LEU A 450 2.56 -13.23 57.44
CA LEU A 450 3.97 -13.33 57.79
C LEU A 450 4.75 -12.10 57.35
N LEU A 451 4.50 -11.62 56.12
CA LEU A 451 5.11 -10.40 55.60
C LEU A 451 4.85 -9.21 56.52
N ALA A 452 3.59 -8.99 56.92
CA ALA A 452 3.23 -7.89 57.83
C ALA A 452 3.97 -7.94 59.19
N ALA A 453 4.34 -9.14 59.67
CA ALA A 453 5.02 -9.32 60.94
C ALA A 453 6.55 -9.14 60.86
N LEU A 454 7.18 -9.45 59.71
CA LEU A 454 8.64 -9.37 59.54
C LEU A 454 9.15 -7.94 59.35
N TRP A 455 8.37 -7.09 58.69
CA TRP A 455 8.80 -5.77 58.28
C TRP A 455 9.21 -4.80 59.40
N PRO A 456 8.48 -4.66 60.53
CA PRO A 456 8.90 -3.74 61.60
C PRO A 456 10.30 -4.05 62.16
N GLY A 457 10.66 -5.34 62.27
CA GLY A 457 12.00 -5.74 62.71
C GLY A 457 13.08 -5.54 61.63
N TYR A 458 12.69 -5.60 60.35
CA TYR A 458 13.59 -5.22 59.25
C TYR A 458 13.90 -3.71 59.26
N GLU A 459 12.88 -2.85 59.40
CA GLU A 459 13.03 -1.39 59.33
C GLU A 459 14.02 -0.85 60.37
N ASP A 460 13.92 -1.33 61.62
CA ASP A 460 14.85 -0.97 62.70
C ASP A 460 16.29 -1.41 62.40
N ALA A 461 16.46 -2.65 61.93
CA ALA A 461 17.76 -3.21 61.61
C ALA A 461 18.42 -2.52 60.39
N ALA A 462 17.65 -2.25 59.33
CA ALA A 462 18.13 -1.57 58.13
C ALA A 462 18.57 -0.13 58.44
N ASN A 463 17.81 0.60 59.26
CA ASN A 463 18.17 1.95 59.69
C ASN A 463 19.50 1.98 60.45
N ARG A 464 19.70 1.02 61.36
CA ARG A 464 20.91 0.93 62.20
C ARG A 464 22.15 0.45 61.43
N ILE A 465 22.00 -0.59 60.59
CA ILE A 465 23.12 -1.29 59.95
C ILE A 465 23.51 -0.61 58.63
N LEU A 466 22.52 -0.16 57.84
CA LEU A 466 22.72 0.28 56.46
C LEU A 466 22.60 1.81 56.30
N VAL A 467 21.50 2.39 56.77
CA VAL A 467 21.15 3.79 56.47
C VAL A 467 22.06 4.78 57.19
N ALA A 468 22.34 4.57 58.48
CA ALA A 468 23.15 5.50 59.27
C ALA A 468 24.59 5.70 58.72
N PRO A 469 25.35 4.64 58.36
CA PRO A 469 26.67 4.81 57.73
C PRO A 469 26.63 5.49 56.35
N ILE A 470 25.61 5.19 55.53
CA ILE A 470 25.48 5.76 54.18
C ILE A 470 25.12 7.25 54.26
N ARG A 471 24.22 7.63 55.18
CA ARG A 471 23.86 9.02 55.44
C ARG A 471 25.09 9.87 55.73
N GLN A 472 25.98 9.41 56.62
CA GLN A 472 27.20 10.14 56.97
C GLN A 472 28.08 10.39 55.74
N LYS A 473 28.28 9.38 54.88
CA LYS A 473 29.07 9.53 53.64
C LYS A 473 28.46 10.50 52.63
N LEU A 474 27.13 10.53 52.51
CA LEU A 474 26.45 11.48 51.63
C LEU A 474 26.56 12.91 52.15
N GLU A 475 26.42 13.12 53.47
CA GLU A 475 26.60 14.42 54.11
C GLU A 475 28.04 14.95 53.94
N ASP A 476 29.06 14.10 54.07
CA ASP A 476 30.46 14.45 53.82
C ASP A 476 30.70 14.92 52.38
N ARG A 477 30.14 14.21 51.39
CA ARG A 477 30.25 14.58 49.96
C ARG A 477 29.55 15.90 49.65
N LEU A 478 28.35 16.11 50.20
CA LEU A 478 27.61 17.36 50.02
C LEU A 478 28.34 18.55 50.65
N ARG A 479 28.99 18.38 51.80
CA ARG A 479 29.81 19.41 52.44
C ARG A 479 31.02 19.79 51.58
N GLN A 480 31.67 18.80 50.97
CA GLN A 480 32.77 19.03 50.03
C GLN A 480 32.29 19.83 48.80
N LEU A 481 31.14 19.47 48.24
CA LEU A 481 30.56 20.15 47.07
C LEU A 481 30.14 21.60 47.37
N ALA A 482 29.57 21.85 48.54
CA ALA A 482 29.18 23.19 48.98
C ALA A 482 30.39 24.11 49.23
N SER A 483 31.62 23.57 49.34
CA SER A 483 32.85 24.34 49.57
C SER A 483 33.63 24.71 48.29
N MET A 484 33.21 24.23 47.11
CA MET A 484 33.85 24.52 45.83
C MET A 484 33.38 25.86 45.23
N SER A 485 34.25 26.57 44.51
CA SER A 485 33.93 27.84 43.85
C SER A 485 33.19 27.65 42.52
N ASP A 486 32.39 28.65 42.09
CA ASP A 486 31.58 28.59 40.86
C ASP A 486 32.43 28.37 39.58
N GLU A 487 33.67 28.85 39.57
CA GLU A 487 34.62 28.72 38.45
C GLU A 487 35.25 27.32 38.36
N GLU A 488 35.54 26.68 39.50
CA GLU A 488 36.06 25.31 39.55
C GLU A 488 35.02 24.30 39.08
N ILE A 489 33.73 24.53 39.38
CA ILE A 489 32.62 23.66 38.98
C ILE A 489 32.34 23.78 37.48
N ALA A 490 32.42 25.01 36.92
CA ALA A 490 32.32 25.23 35.48
C ALA A 490 33.46 24.56 34.70
N SER A 491 34.67 24.50 35.29
CA SER A 491 35.85 23.86 34.69
C SER A 491 35.79 22.32 34.66
N GLY A 492 35.04 21.70 35.58
CA GLY A 492 34.85 20.24 35.67
C GLY A 492 33.84 19.65 34.68
N GLY A 493 33.19 20.48 33.84
CA GLY A 493 32.25 20.05 32.81
C GLY A 493 30.92 19.48 33.32
N SER A 494 30.12 18.93 32.39
CA SER A 494 28.77 18.40 32.68
C SER A 494 28.76 17.22 33.65
N VAL A 495 29.84 16.44 33.73
CA VAL A 495 29.96 15.24 34.57
C VAL A 495 30.03 15.58 36.06
N GLN A 496 30.83 16.59 36.43
CA GLN A 496 30.97 17.02 37.82
C GLN A 496 29.68 17.65 38.35
N THR A 497 29.03 18.46 37.51
CA THR A 497 27.74 19.11 37.82
C THR A 497 26.62 18.08 37.99
N GLN A 498 26.60 17.06 37.13
CA GLN A 498 25.63 15.97 37.22
C GLN A 498 25.85 15.11 38.48
N ALA A 499 27.10 14.80 38.84
CA ALA A 499 27.42 14.05 40.06
C ALA A 499 27.03 14.81 41.34
N ALA A 500 27.17 16.13 41.36
CA ALA A 500 26.74 16.97 42.47
C ALA A 500 25.22 16.97 42.63
N TYR A 501 24.49 17.14 41.52
CA TYR A 501 23.04 17.03 41.48
C TYR A 501 22.56 15.63 41.92
N ASP A 502 23.21 14.57 41.43
CA ASP A 502 22.81 13.20 41.73
C ASP A 502 23.05 12.84 43.20
N THR A 503 24.13 13.35 43.82
CA THR A 503 24.41 13.18 45.25
C THR A 503 23.33 13.86 46.10
N LEU A 504 22.94 15.10 45.74
CA LEU A 504 21.87 15.83 46.43
C LEU A 504 20.52 15.14 46.27
N LYS A 505 20.21 14.66 45.06
CA LYS A 505 19.00 13.90 44.76
C LYS A 505 18.93 12.62 45.59
N ALA A 506 20.02 11.85 45.69
CA ALA A 506 20.07 10.64 46.50
C ALA A 506 19.82 10.93 47.99
N TYR A 507 20.45 11.98 48.55
CA TYR A 507 20.23 12.40 49.93
C TYR A 507 18.78 12.81 50.20
N LEU A 508 18.19 13.60 49.29
CA LEU A 508 16.80 14.03 49.42
C LEU A 508 15.79 12.88 49.23
N MET A 509 16.12 11.87 48.42
CA MET A 509 15.30 10.66 48.28
C MET A 509 15.29 9.80 49.55
N LEU A 510 16.39 9.74 50.29
CA LEU A 510 16.43 9.10 51.61
C LEU A 510 15.60 9.87 52.64
N ALA A 511 15.55 11.21 52.53
CA ALA A 511 14.80 12.07 53.45
C ALA A 511 13.30 12.16 53.12
N LYS A 512 12.95 12.06 51.83
CA LYS A 512 11.59 12.06 51.31
C LYS A 512 11.35 10.76 50.54
N PRO A 513 11.04 9.65 51.23
CA PRO A 513 10.95 8.35 50.58
C PRO A 513 9.81 8.26 49.55
N GLU A 514 8.81 9.14 49.60
CA GLU A 514 7.79 9.33 48.54
C GLU A 514 8.37 9.63 47.14
N ARG A 515 9.59 10.18 47.10
CA ARG A 515 10.29 10.57 45.87
C ARG A 515 11.42 9.60 45.52
N ALA A 516 11.58 8.51 46.26
CA ALA A 516 12.65 7.54 46.06
C ALA A 516 12.48 6.78 44.74
N VAL A 517 13.57 6.70 43.97
CA VAL A 517 13.65 5.88 42.75
C VAL A 517 14.72 4.82 42.97
N ALA A 518 14.31 3.55 43.01
CA ALA A 518 15.15 2.42 43.39
C ALA A 518 16.41 2.28 42.54
N SER A 519 16.27 2.23 41.21
CA SER A 519 17.40 2.04 40.28
C SER A 519 18.47 3.14 40.40
N PHE A 520 18.04 4.38 40.62
CA PHE A 520 18.93 5.51 40.85
C PHE A 520 19.61 5.40 42.23
N LEU A 521 18.83 5.19 43.29
CA LEU A 521 19.34 5.08 44.65
C LEU A 521 20.35 3.94 44.81
N THR A 522 20.07 2.74 44.29
CA THR A 522 20.97 1.59 44.40
C THR A 522 22.38 1.92 43.91
N SER A 523 22.49 2.58 42.75
CA SER A 523 23.77 2.99 42.19
C SER A 523 24.50 4.04 43.05
N GLN A 524 23.77 5.05 43.54
CA GLN A 524 24.33 6.15 44.32
C GLN A 524 24.74 5.71 45.72
N LEU A 525 23.94 4.87 46.37
CA LEU A 525 24.22 4.29 47.68
C LEU A 525 25.38 3.29 47.60
N ALA A 526 25.42 2.44 46.56
CA ALA A 526 26.55 1.54 46.32
C ALA A 526 27.88 2.32 46.16
N ALA A 527 27.84 3.46 45.47
CA ALA A 527 29.00 4.33 45.26
C ALA A 527 29.53 4.99 46.55
N THR A 528 28.82 4.94 47.68
CA THR A 528 29.32 5.46 48.97
C THR A 528 30.34 4.56 49.67
N ALA A 529 30.44 3.29 49.25
CA ALA A 529 31.28 2.26 49.88
C ALA A 529 31.02 2.07 51.39
N ALA A 530 29.84 2.42 51.89
CA ALA A 530 29.39 2.19 53.26
C ALA A 530 28.27 1.13 53.30
N PRO A 531 28.14 0.34 54.38
CA PRO A 531 29.05 0.22 55.54
C PRO A 531 30.39 -0.45 55.18
N VAL A 532 31.47 -0.02 55.85
CA VAL A 532 32.83 -0.51 55.64
C VAL A 532 33.00 -1.88 56.31
N ARG A 533 33.75 -2.79 55.67
CA ARG A 533 34.05 -4.12 56.22
C ARG A 533 34.80 -4.00 57.56
N PRO A 534 34.33 -4.63 58.64
CA PRO A 534 35.08 -4.69 59.90
C PRO A 534 36.41 -5.43 59.71
N PRO A 535 37.51 -4.96 60.33
CA PRO A 535 38.84 -5.56 60.15
C PRO A 535 38.91 -7.04 60.59
N ASP A 536 38.12 -7.44 61.61
CA ASP A 536 38.08 -8.81 62.15
C ASP A 536 37.01 -9.72 61.48
N SER A 537 36.48 -9.33 60.32
CA SER A 537 35.41 -10.07 59.67
C SER A 537 35.90 -11.36 58.98
N PRO A 538 35.25 -12.52 59.23
CA PRO A 538 35.59 -13.79 58.57
C PRO A 538 35.22 -13.85 57.08
N LEU A 539 34.51 -12.85 56.55
CA LEU A 539 34.13 -12.77 55.14
C LEU A 539 35.26 -12.19 54.28
N SER A 540 35.37 -12.58 53.01
CA SER A 540 36.31 -11.95 52.08
C SER A 540 35.84 -10.54 51.67
N SER A 541 36.74 -9.72 51.12
CA SER A 541 36.37 -8.38 50.61
C SER A 541 35.29 -8.47 49.52
N GLY A 542 35.38 -9.48 48.64
CA GLY A 542 34.39 -9.70 47.58
C GLY A 542 33.03 -10.13 48.13
N THR A 543 32.98 -11.03 49.13
CA THR A 543 31.70 -11.47 49.70
C THR A 543 31.04 -10.41 50.57
N TRP A 544 31.81 -9.52 51.19
CA TRP A 544 31.27 -8.34 51.87
C TRP A 544 30.63 -7.37 50.88
N GLU A 545 31.28 -7.12 49.76
CA GLU A 545 30.78 -6.20 48.74
C GLU A 545 29.49 -6.72 48.08
N ASP A 546 29.42 -8.01 47.80
CA ASP A 546 28.21 -8.67 47.27
C ASP A 546 27.04 -8.57 48.26
N LEU A 547 27.29 -8.87 49.54
CA LEU A 547 26.30 -8.73 50.62
C LEU A 547 25.81 -7.28 50.76
N ARG A 548 26.72 -6.32 50.65
CA ARG A 548 26.42 -4.89 50.71
C ARG A 548 25.58 -4.43 49.52
N GLN A 549 25.91 -4.86 48.31
CA GLN A 549 25.15 -4.50 47.11
C GLN A 549 23.73 -5.09 47.16
N HIS A 550 23.59 -6.35 47.59
CA HIS A 550 22.29 -7.01 47.68
C HIS A 550 21.35 -6.30 48.69
N THR A 551 21.85 -6.03 49.90
CA THR A 551 21.10 -5.32 50.95
C THR A 551 20.78 -3.85 50.57
N ILE A 552 21.70 -3.13 49.90
CA ILE A 552 21.42 -1.79 49.36
C ILE A 552 20.33 -1.83 48.30
N ALA A 553 20.40 -2.79 47.37
CA ALA A 553 19.42 -2.93 46.30
C ALA A 553 18.04 -3.23 46.87
N PHE A 554 17.95 -4.16 47.82
CA PHE A 554 16.69 -4.50 48.49
C PHE A 554 16.11 -3.30 49.25
N PHE A 555 16.93 -2.58 50.03
CA PHE A 555 16.50 -1.37 50.74
C PHE A 555 15.99 -0.29 49.79
N ALA A 556 16.73 0.00 48.71
CA ALA A 556 16.37 1.05 47.76
C ALA A 556 15.07 0.74 47.00
N ASP A 557 14.80 -0.54 46.71
CA ASP A 557 13.55 -0.99 46.09
C ASP A 557 12.35 -0.75 47.01
N HIS A 558 12.49 -1.06 48.30
CA HIS A 558 11.37 -1.02 49.25
C HIS A 558 11.16 0.35 49.92
N LEU A 559 12.10 1.28 49.82
CA LEU A 559 12.04 2.60 50.44
C LEU A 559 10.80 3.42 50.01
N GLY A 560 10.48 3.43 48.70
CA GLY A 560 9.36 4.21 48.16
C GLY A 560 7.99 3.52 48.29
N HIS A 561 7.95 2.20 48.19
CA HIS A 561 6.70 1.42 48.22
C HIS A 561 6.03 1.38 49.61
N ARG A 562 6.84 1.47 50.68
CA ARG A 562 6.38 1.37 52.08
C ARG A 562 5.69 2.61 52.63
N VAL A 563 6.02 3.80 52.11
CA VAL A 563 5.41 5.08 52.57
C VAL A 563 3.90 5.09 52.37
N SER A 564 3.41 4.37 51.35
CA SER A 564 1.99 4.34 50.99
C SER A 564 1.13 3.42 51.88
N THR A 565 1.74 2.52 52.65
CA THR A 565 1.01 1.44 53.36
C THR A 565 1.10 1.51 54.88
N SER A 566 2.15 2.08 55.46
CA SER A 566 2.32 2.26 56.91
C SER A 566 3.29 3.41 57.15
N GLY A 567 2.85 4.54 57.73
CA GLY A 567 3.65 5.77 57.89
C GLY A 567 5.11 5.49 58.26
N SER A 568 6.03 5.83 57.35
CA SER A 568 7.35 5.21 57.26
C SER A 568 8.33 5.65 58.36
N SER A 569 9.01 4.68 58.96
CA SER A 569 10.13 4.87 59.91
C SER A 569 11.52 4.87 59.24
N LEU A 570 11.59 4.65 57.92
CA LEU A 570 12.83 4.51 57.13
C LEU A 570 13.40 5.84 56.59
N ALA A 571 12.69 6.96 56.79
CA ALA A 571 13.12 8.27 56.30
C ALA A 571 14.24 8.86 57.17
N ILE A 572 15.32 9.38 56.55
CA ILE A 572 16.33 10.13 57.31
C ILE A 572 15.82 11.55 57.62
N VAL A 573 16.34 12.14 58.70
CA VAL A 573 16.10 13.56 59.03
C VAL A 573 17.16 14.41 58.29
N PRO A 574 16.79 15.24 57.29
CA PRO A 574 17.76 15.97 56.48
C PRO A 574 18.36 17.20 57.20
N ASP A 575 19.61 17.55 56.88
CA ASP A 575 20.21 18.84 57.24
C ASP A 575 19.79 19.94 56.23
N GLY A 576 18.89 20.83 56.67
CA GLY A 576 18.33 21.89 55.83
C GLY A 576 19.34 22.94 55.36
N GLY A 577 20.40 23.20 56.13
CA GLY A 577 21.44 24.16 55.77
C GLY A 577 22.33 23.65 54.63
N LEU A 578 22.67 22.36 54.69
CA LEU A 578 23.49 21.69 53.67
C LEU A 578 22.75 21.59 52.34
N VAL A 579 21.46 21.23 52.36
CA VAL A 579 20.62 21.14 51.16
C VAL A 579 20.49 22.50 50.46
N ALA A 580 20.28 23.58 51.22
CA ALA A 580 20.14 24.91 50.66
C ALA A 580 21.44 25.39 49.97
N ALA A 581 22.59 25.15 50.59
CA ALA A 581 23.90 25.52 50.05
C ALA A 581 24.18 24.82 48.71
N THR A 582 23.99 23.51 48.62
CA THR A 582 24.25 22.74 47.38
C THR A 582 23.28 23.08 46.24
N ARG A 583 22.02 23.41 46.55
CA ARG A 583 21.02 23.81 45.53
C ARG A 583 21.42 25.09 44.80
N GLN A 584 21.93 26.08 45.53
CA GLN A 584 22.33 27.37 44.95
C GLN A 584 23.43 27.21 43.90
N THR A 585 24.41 26.34 44.18
CA THR A 585 25.53 26.04 43.29
C THR A 585 25.09 25.33 42.01
N VAL A 586 24.12 24.41 42.10
CA VAL A 586 23.64 23.64 40.93
C VAL A 586 22.71 24.46 40.01
N ILE A 587 21.91 25.38 40.56
CA ILE A 587 20.99 26.22 39.78
C ILE A 587 21.75 27.18 38.85
N GLY A 588 22.85 27.77 39.33
CA GLY A 588 23.66 28.72 38.54
C GLY A 588 24.23 28.13 37.24
N VAL A 589 24.55 26.83 37.23
CA VAL A 589 25.21 26.15 36.11
C VAL A 589 24.21 25.54 35.10
N ARG A 590 23.02 25.10 35.54
CA ARG A 590 22.05 24.35 34.70
C ARG A 590 21.15 25.23 33.82
N GLY A 591 20.97 26.51 34.15
CA GLY A 591 20.10 27.44 33.40
C GLY A 591 20.55 27.73 31.96
N ILE A 592 21.80 27.44 31.62
CA ILE A 592 22.40 27.75 30.31
C ILE A 592 22.10 26.65 29.25
N GLN A 593 21.67 25.44 29.63
CA GLN A 593 21.52 24.29 28.72
C GLN A 593 20.10 24.06 28.15
N ASN A 594 19.08 24.78 28.60
CA ASN A 594 17.65 24.53 28.28
C ASN A 594 17.01 25.51 27.25
N SER A 595 17.75 26.03 26.26
CA SER A 595 17.18 26.95 25.27
C SER A 595 16.19 26.28 24.30
N THR A 596 15.13 26.98 23.87
CA THR A 596 14.13 26.45 22.90
C THR A 596 14.75 25.99 21.58
N ASP A 597 15.86 26.62 21.16
CA ASP A 597 16.60 26.26 19.93
C ASP A 597 17.26 24.89 20.01
N THR A 598 17.89 24.56 21.14
CA THR A 598 18.56 23.26 21.33
C THR A 598 17.56 22.12 21.39
N VAL A 599 16.40 22.33 22.05
CA VAL A 599 15.31 21.35 22.11
C VAL A 599 14.73 21.07 20.73
N TYR A 600 14.50 22.11 19.92
CA TYR A 600 13.97 21.95 18.56
C TYR A 600 14.92 21.15 17.66
N GLN A 601 16.23 21.46 17.69
CA GLN A 601 17.22 20.72 16.88
C GLN A 601 17.36 19.26 17.32
N GLN A 602 17.32 18.99 18.62
CA GLN A 602 17.36 17.63 19.14
C GLN A 602 16.17 16.78 18.67
N ILE A 603 14.95 17.34 18.68
CA ILE A 603 13.75 16.65 18.16
C ILE A 603 13.91 16.28 16.68
N LEU A 604 14.51 17.18 15.88
CA LEU A 604 14.75 16.92 14.46
C LEU A 604 15.84 15.86 14.25
N ASP A 605 16.95 15.95 14.98
CA ASP A 605 18.08 15.02 14.85
C ASP A 605 17.71 13.59 15.28
N ASP A 606 16.89 13.44 16.33
CA ASP A 606 16.36 12.14 16.77
C ASP A 606 15.41 11.50 15.73
N ALA A 607 14.73 12.31 14.93
CA ALA A 607 13.79 11.85 13.91
C ALA A 607 14.46 11.54 12.55
N LYS A 608 15.60 12.17 12.24
CA LYS A 608 16.32 12.02 10.95
C LYS A 608 16.63 10.55 10.56
N PRO A 609 17.12 9.67 11.45
CA PRO A 609 17.45 8.29 11.07
C PRO A 609 16.24 7.45 10.64
N LYS A 610 15.03 7.78 11.15
CA LYS A 610 13.81 7.02 10.89
C LYS A 610 13.10 7.45 9.59
N TYR A 611 13.27 8.71 9.19
CA TYR A 611 12.59 9.31 8.04
C TYR A 611 13.62 9.77 6.99
N PRO A 612 14.00 8.91 6.02
CA PRO A 612 14.95 9.26 4.98
C PRO A 612 14.41 10.38 4.06
N PRO A 613 15.29 11.14 3.38
CA PRO A 613 14.86 12.16 2.43
C PRO A 613 13.96 11.59 1.33
N VAL A 614 12.83 12.26 1.10
CA VAL A 614 11.82 11.86 0.11
C VAL A 614 12.17 12.50 -1.24
N SER A 615 12.27 11.65 -2.26
CA SER A 615 12.51 12.07 -3.64
C SER A 615 11.21 12.26 -4.42
N LEU A 616 11.29 12.95 -5.57
CA LEU A 616 10.15 13.09 -6.49
C LEU A 616 9.58 11.73 -6.94
N ALA A 617 10.45 10.73 -7.17
CA ALA A 617 10.01 9.39 -7.57
C ALA A 617 9.20 8.71 -6.47
N THR A 618 9.60 8.89 -5.21
CA THR A 618 8.89 8.35 -4.04
C THR A 618 7.52 9.01 -3.86
N LEU A 619 7.38 10.31 -4.15
CA LEU A 619 6.09 11.04 -4.07
C LEU A 619 5.10 10.63 -5.17
N LEU A 620 5.60 10.30 -6.36
CA LEU A 620 4.77 9.96 -7.53
C LEU A 620 4.43 8.47 -7.62
N GLY A 621 5.15 7.59 -6.91
CA GLY A 621 4.94 6.14 -6.96
C GLY A 621 5.17 5.54 -8.35
N ASP A 622 4.45 4.45 -8.68
CA ASP A 622 4.60 3.70 -9.94
C ASP A 622 4.17 4.48 -11.20
N THR A 623 3.67 5.72 -11.08
CA THR A 623 3.32 6.57 -12.23
C THR A 623 4.54 7.13 -12.98
N THR A 624 5.76 6.78 -12.58
CA THR A 624 7.01 7.22 -13.23
C THR A 624 7.28 6.51 -14.55
N GLY A 625 6.57 6.90 -15.62
CA GLY A 625 7.16 6.93 -16.95
C GLY A 625 8.18 8.06 -17.01
N ARG A 626 9.40 7.81 -17.52
CA ARG A 626 10.51 8.77 -17.70
C ARG A 626 10.02 10.23 -17.81
N GLY A 627 10.29 11.00 -16.75
CA GLY A 627 9.43 12.09 -16.29
C GLY A 627 9.43 13.38 -17.11
N LEU A 628 8.25 13.99 -17.24
CA LEU A 628 8.04 15.32 -17.85
C LEU A 628 8.79 16.44 -17.13
N PHE A 629 9.07 16.27 -15.84
CA PHE A 629 9.83 17.20 -15.01
C PHE A 629 10.73 16.44 -14.03
N ASN A 630 11.82 17.07 -13.63
CA ASN A 630 12.78 16.53 -12.67
C ASN A 630 13.18 17.56 -11.62
N THR A 631 13.79 17.09 -10.54
CA THR A 631 14.47 17.94 -9.56
C THR A 631 15.66 17.17 -8.97
N ALA A 632 16.71 17.90 -8.61
CA ALA A 632 17.84 17.37 -7.85
C ALA A 632 17.64 17.51 -6.33
N GLN A 633 16.66 18.31 -5.89
CA GLN A 633 16.36 18.51 -4.47
C GLN A 633 15.50 17.38 -3.94
N THR A 634 15.71 17.04 -2.66
CA THR A 634 14.88 16.09 -1.92
C THR A 634 14.28 16.78 -0.70
N ILE A 635 13.11 16.31 -0.27
CA ILE A 635 12.46 16.83 0.94
C ILE A 635 13.02 16.05 2.13
N PRO A 636 13.57 16.70 3.17
CA PRO A 636 13.94 15.99 4.40
C PRO A 636 12.71 15.23 4.95
N GLY A 637 12.84 13.92 5.20
CA GLY A 637 11.70 13.06 5.55
C GLY A 637 10.97 13.48 6.84
N VAL A 638 11.64 14.24 7.70
CA VAL A 638 11.07 14.85 8.91
C VAL A 638 9.96 15.88 8.61
N PHE A 639 9.93 16.47 7.41
CA PHE A 639 8.90 17.41 6.95
C PHE A 639 7.86 16.74 6.04
N THR A 640 7.37 15.59 6.49
CA THR A 640 6.27 14.86 5.85
C THR A 640 5.12 14.70 6.84
N ARG A 641 3.91 14.52 6.31
CA ARG A 641 2.71 14.29 7.12
C ARG A 641 2.86 13.06 8.02
N GLU A 642 3.47 12.00 7.51
CA GLU A 642 3.73 10.77 8.27
C GLU A 642 4.68 11.03 9.45
N ALA A 643 5.76 11.78 9.24
CA ALA A 643 6.68 12.14 10.32
C ALA A 643 6.01 13.01 11.38
N TRP A 644 5.16 13.96 10.97
CA TRP A 644 4.36 14.78 11.87
C TRP A 644 3.41 13.95 12.73
N GLU A 645 2.56 13.12 12.10
CA GLU A 645 1.52 12.34 12.79
C GLU A 645 2.10 11.24 13.68
N GLN A 646 3.20 10.61 13.27
CA GLN A 646 3.74 9.45 13.99
C GLN A 646 4.75 9.80 15.09
N ARG A 647 5.57 10.86 14.93
CA ARG A 647 6.69 11.11 15.83
C ARG A 647 6.88 12.56 16.24
N ILE A 648 6.88 13.52 15.32
CA ILE A 648 7.23 14.90 15.65
C ILE A 648 6.17 15.55 16.55
N SER A 649 4.88 15.36 16.26
CA SER A 649 3.81 15.89 17.11
C SER A 649 3.92 15.39 18.55
N LYS A 650 4.18 14.09 18.73
CA LYS A 650 4.39 13.46 20.05
C LYS A 650 5.69 13.94 20.71
N ALA A 651 6.79 14.04 19.97
CA ALA A 651 8.07 14.50 20.51
C ALA A 651 8.02 15.96 20.99
N ILE A 652 7.29 16.83 20.28
CA ILE A 652 7.04 18.21 20.74
C ILE A 652 6.13 18.23 21.97
N ASP A 653 5.14 17.35 22.03
CA ASP A 653 4.26 17.22 23.20
C ASP A 653 5.05 16.73 24.43
N ASP A 654 5.85 15.67 24.27
CA ASP A 654 6.74 15.13 25.31
C ASP A 654 7.77 16.17 25.76
N ALA A 655 8.38 16.93 24.84
CA ALA A 655 9.36 17.98 25.16
C ALA A 655 8.73 19.16 25.89
N SER A 656 7.48 19.53 25.56
CA SER A 656 6.74 20.56 26.29
C SER A 656 6.35 20.11 27.70
N GLU A 657 6.10 18.82 27.91
CA GLU A 657 5.86 18.25 29.24
C GLU A 657 7.15 18.18 30.07
N GLN A 658 8.28 17.84 29.42
CA GLN A 658 9.61 17.76 30.05
C GLN A 658 10.20 19.15 30.37
N GLY A 659 10.00 20.17 29.54
CA GLY A 659 10.40 21.56 29.80
C GLY A 659 9.68 22.19 31.01
N ASN A 660 8.54 21.64 31.40
CA ASN A 660 7.80 22.00 32.61
C ASN A 660 8.39 21.35 33.89
N VAL A 661 9.34 20.41 33.75
CA VAL A 661 10.08 19.77 34.85
C VAL A 661 11.23 20.67 35.37
N ALA A 662 11.32 21.92 34.90
CA ALA A 662 12.06 22.96 35.62
C ALA A 662 11.48 23.28 37.02
N SER A 663 10.35 22.67 37.41
CA SER A 663 10.01 22.41 38.82
C SER A 663 10.66 21.11 39.30
N ASP A 664 11.99 21.03 39.22
CA ASP A 664 12.74 19.92 39.79
C ASP A 664 12.69 20.06 41.32
N TRP A 665 11.95 19.16 41.98
CA TRP A 665 11.77 19.14 43.44
C TRP A 665 13.11 19.05 44.21
N VAL A 666 14.18 18.62 43.52
CA VAL A 666 15.55 18.59 44.06
C VAL A 666 16.13 20.01 44.17
N LEU A 667 15.76 20.94 43.28
CA LEU A 667 16.36 22.27 43.17
C LEU A 667 15.48 23.41 43.73
N SER A 668 14.16 23.21 43.88
CA SER A 668 13.26 24.24 44.41
C SER A 668 12.27 23.69 45.44
N ASP A 669 12.15 24.36 46.60
CA ASP A 669 11.11 24.09 47.61
C ASP A 669 9.94 25.10 47.54
N THR A 670 10.07 26.18 46.76
CA THR A 670 9.02 27.18 46.60
C THR A 670 8.11 26.83 45.45
N LYS A 671 6.80 26.71 45.70
CA LYS A 671 5.74 26.75 44.69
C LYS A 671 5.82 28.09 43.92
N ALA A 672 6.73 28.22 42.97
CA ALA A 672 6.93 29.44 42.19
C ALA A 672 6.46 29.24 40.75
N ALA A 673 5.45 30.03 40.40
CA ALA A 673 5.03 30.48 39.08
C ALA A 673 4.85 29.41 37.97
N LYS A 674 3.59 29.04 37.77
CA LYS A 674 3.09 28.42 36.53
C LYS A 674 3.41 29.33 35.32
N HIS A 675 4.48 29.08 34.59
CA HIS A 675 4.48 29.39 33.16
C HIS A 675 3.58 28.38 32.47
N ALA A 676 2.58 28.87 31.73
CA ALA A 676 1.53 28.02 31.17
C ALA A 676 2.12 27.10 30.07
N PRO A 677 1.91 25.78 30.14
CA PRO A 677 2.46 24.78 29.19
C PRO A 677 2.01 24.97 27.73
N SER A 678 1.09 25.90 27.46
CA SER A 678 0.55 26.15 26.13
C SER A 678 1.45 26.97 25.22
N THR A 679 2.37 27.80 25.74
CA THR A 679 3.14 28.73 24.90
C THR A 679 4.30 28.06 24.18
N LEU A 680 5.14 27.28 24.88
CA LEU A 680 6.29 26.58 24.29
C LEU A 680 5.86 25.57 23.21
N LYS A 681 4.79 24.82 23.49
CA LYS A 681 4.18 23.89 22.52
C LYS A 681 3.72 24.62 21.27
N ALA A 682 3.06 25.76 21.41
CA ALA A 682 2.59 26.55 20.27
C ALA A 682 3.76 27.10 19.44
N GLU A 683 4.80 27.64 20.10
CA GLU A 683 6.00 28.17 19.44
C GLU A 683 6.79 27.09 18.68
N LEU A 684 7.03 25.93 19.30
CA LEU A 684 7.72 24.81 18.65
C LEU A 684 6.94 24.26 17.45
N ARG A 685 5.61 24.15 17.58
CA ARG A 685 4.75 23.71 16.47
C ARG A 685 4.73 24.72 15.32
N GLN A 686 4.61 26.01 15.63
CA GLN A 686 4.63 27.06 14.61
C GLN A 686 5.95 27.05 13.85
N ARG A 687 7.08 27.03 14.56
CA ARG A 687 8.41 26.93 13.94
C ARG A 687 8.56 25.69 13.07
N TYR A 688 8.09 24.53 13.53
CA TYR A 688 8.11 23.31 12.72
C TYR A 688 7.31 23.47 11.43
N PHE A 689 6.11 24.05 11.47
CA PHE A 689 5.29 24.24 10.27
C PHE A 689 5.85 25.32 9.33
N ASP A 690 6.53 26.34 9.84
CA ASP A 690 7.23 27.33 9.02
C ASP A 690 8.41 26.67 8.27
N ASP A 691 9.21 25.85 8.96
CA ASP A 691 10.31 25.11 8.33
C ASP A 691 9.82 24.01 7.38
N TYR A 692 8.68 23.37 7.70
CA TYR A 692 7.97 22.46 6.80
C TYR A 692 7.59 23.17 5.50
N ALA A 693 6.90 24.32 5.59
CA ALA A 693 6.49 25.09 4.41
C ALA A 693 7.69 25.51 3.56
N ARG A 694 8.78 25.97 4.20
CA ARG A 694 10.01 26.39 3.52
C ARG A 694 10.70 25.23 2.80
N ALA A 695 10.78 24.04 3.41
CA ALA A 695 11.36 22.86 2.77
C ALA A 695 10.58 22.45 1.50
N TRP A 696 9.24 22.50 1.58
CA TRP A 696 8.37 22.23 0.43
C TRP A 696 8.43 23.31 -0.64
N GLU A 697 8.56 24.58 -0.26
CA GLU A 697 8.78 25.69 -1.18
C GLU A 697 10.07 25.51 -1.99
N GLN A 698 11.19 25.22 -1.32
CA GLN A 698 12.47 24.97 -1.99
C GLN A 698 12.39 23.77 -2.95
N PHE A 699 11.73 22.69 -2.54
CA PHE A 699 11.54 21.52 -3.38
C PHE A 699 10.67 21.83 -4.61
N LEU A 700 9.48 22.42 -4.45
CA LEU A 700 8.57 22.67 -5.57
C LEU A 700 9.12 23.74 -6.53
N ASN A 701 9.81 24.76 -6.03
CA ASN A 701 10.45 25.77 -6.88
C ASN A 701 11.68 25.24 -7.65
N SER A 702 12.25 24.11 -7.22
CA SER A 702 13.38 23.47 -7.91
C SER A 702 12.97 22.55 -9.06
N LEU A 703 11.66 22.28 -9.23
CA LEU A 703 11.13 21.44 -10.30
C LEU A 703 11.40 22.09 -11.66
N ARG A 704 12.02 21.33 -12.57
CA ARG A 704 12.33 21.78 -13.92
C ARG A 704 11.64 20.90 -14.96
N TRP A 705 11.03 21.54 -15.94
CA TRP A 705 10.47 20.88 -17.11
C TRP A 705 11.59 20.31 -18.00
N GLN A 706 11.40 19.09 -18.51
CA GLN A 706 12.36 18.46 -19.42
C GLN A 706 12.12 18.91 -20.86
N PRO A 707 13.08 19.58 -21.52
CA PRO A 707 12.89 20.12 -22.86
C PRO A 707 12.80 19.00 -23.90
N ALA A 708 11.82 19.09 -24.81
CA ALA A 708 11.78 18.26 -26.02
C ALA A 708 12.06 19.12 -27.28
N PRO A 709 13.00 18.70 -28.15
CA PRO A 709 13.44 19.51 -29.28
C PRO A 709 12.53 19.43 -30.51
N THR A 710 11.62 18.45 -30.59
CA THR A 710 10.78 18.22 -31.79
C THR A 710 9.30 18.39 -31.50
N LEU A 711 8.54 18.69 -32.56
CA LEU A 711 7.09 18.84 -32.50
C LEU A 711 6.40 17.54 -32.04
N SER A 712 6.85 16.39 -32.55
CA SER A 712 6.32 15.07 -32.16
C SER A 712 6.60 14.73 -30.70
N ALA A 713 7.84 14.93 -30.21
CA ALA A 713 8.17 14.68 -28.82
C ALA A 713 7.41 15.62 -27.86
N THR A 714 7.13 16.86 -28.31
CA THR A 714 6.28 17.79 -27.56
C THR A 714 4.82 17.31 -27.52
N ALA A 715 4.28 16.76 -28.62
CA ALA A 715 2.95 16.15 -28.62
C ALA A 715 2.86 14.96 -27.64
N ASP A 716 3.88 14.12 -27.57
CA ASP A 716 3.93 13.00 -26.63
C ASP A 716 3.96 13.49 -25.16
N GLN A 717 4.76 14.52 -24.87
CA GLN A 717 4.80 15.13 -23.54
C GLN A 717 3.46 15.76 -23.14
N LEU A 718 2.80 16.49 -24.04
CA LEU A 718 1.46 17.03 -23.78
C LEU A 718 0.41 15.93 -23.66
N THR A 719 0.60 14.78 -24.33
CA THR A 719 -0.27 13.60 -24.20
C THR A 719 -0.22 13.04 -22.79
N LEU A 720 0.99 12.86 -22.26
CA LEU A 720 1.19 12.38 -20.89
C LEU A 720 0.73 13.42 -19.85
N LEU A 721 0.96 14.71 -20.10
CA LEU A 721 0.53 15.79 -19.19
C LEU A 721 -0.99 15.94 -19.15
N GLY A 722 -1.67 15.79 -20.28
CA GLY A 722 -3.13 15.92 -20.40
C GLY A 722 -3.92 14.67 -20.00
N ASP A 723 -3.27 13.55 -19.74
CA ASP A 723 -3.93 12.31 -19.30
C ASP A 723 -4.33 12.41 -17.82
N PRO A 724 -5.63 12.39 -17.47
CA PRO A 724 -6.08 12.55 -16.08
C PRO A 724 -5.60 11.45 -15.13
N GLN A 725 -5.35 10.24 -15.62
CA GLN A 725 -4.96 9.08 -14.78
C GLN A 725 -3.45 8.92 -14.68
N ARG A 726 -2.73 9.24 -15.77
CA ARG A 726 -1.27 9.02 -15.86
C ARG A 726 -0.44 10.29 -15.72
N SER A 727 -1.08 11.45 -15.63
CA SER A 727 -0.37 12.73 -15.51
C SER A 727 0.46 12.79 -14.22
N PRO A 728 1.80 12.95 -14.33
CA PRO A 728 2.66 13.21 -13.18
C PRO A 728 2.30 14.52 -12.44
N LEU A 729 1.75 15.53 -13.13
CA LEU A 729 1.34 16.78 -12.50
C LEU A 729 0.14 16.59 -11.57
N VAL A 730 -0.93 15.93 -12.03
CA VAL A 730 -2.07 15.52 -11.19
C VAL A 730 -1.62 14.69 -9.98
N ALA A 731 -0.75 13.69 -10.18
CA ALA A 731 -0.20 12.90 -9.08
C ALA A 731 0.56 13.77 -8.07
N LEU A 732 1.41 14.70 -8.54
CA LEU A 732 2.11 15.66 -7.70
C LEU A 732 1.14 16.57 -6.93
N MET A 733 0.11 17.10 -7.59
CA MET A 733 -0.89 17.97 -6.95
C MET A 733 -1.67 17.23 -5.87
N ASN A 734 -2.02 15.96 -6.09
CA ASN A 734 -2.67 15.11 -5.09
C ASN A 734 -1.73 14.85 -3.90
N ALA A 735 -0.45 14.58 -4.15
CA ALA A 735 0.54 14.42 -3.10
C ALA A 735 0.72 15.70 -2.28
N ILE A 736 0.75 16.89 -2.93
CA ILE A 736 0.83 18.18 -2.24
C ILE A 736 -0.42 18.40 -1.36
N VAL A 737 -1.62 18.14 -1.89
CA VAL A 737 -2.87 18.27 -1.12
C VAL A 737 -2.85 17.34 0.10
N TYR A 738 -2.39 16.11 -0.06
CA TYR A 738 -2.27 15.15 1.04
C TYR A 738 -1.32 15.65 2.14
N GLN A 739 -0.16 16.18 1.74
CA GLN A 739 0.90 16.65 2.63
C GLN A 739 0.54 17.97 3.32
N ALA A 740 -0.11 18.90 2.61
CA ALA A 740 -0.62 20.15 3.15
C ALA A 740 -1.72 19.96 4.22
N GLY A 741 -2.35 18.78 4.26
CA GLY A 741 -3.28 18.39 5.32
C GLY A 741 -2.61 18.02 6.66
N ALA A 742 -1.29 18.09 6.78
CA ALA A 742 -0.59 17.78 8.03
C ALA A 742 -0.99 18.78 9.14
N GLY A 743 -1.32 18.25 10.32
CA GLY A 743 -1.75 19.05 11.47
C GLY A 743 -3.25 19.32 11.56
N VAL A 744 -4.03 18.97 10.55
CA VAL A 744 -5.50 18.97 10.64
C VAL A 744 -5.91 17.75 11.46
N MET A 745 -6.49 17.96 12.65
CA MET A 745 -7.16 16.87 13.38
C MET A 745 -8.33 16.44 12.52
N ALA A 746 -8.23 15.26 11.89
CA ALA A 746 -9.29 14.71 11.08
C ALA A 746 -10.54 14.57 11.97
N GLN A 747 -11.50 15.47 11.82
CA GLN A 747 -12.86 15.22 12.28
C GLN A 747 -13.27 13.89 11.68
N SER A 748 -13.74 12.97 12.52
CA SER A 748 -14.17 11.66 12.07
C SER A 748 -15.19 11.86 10.94
N LEU A 749 -15.13 11.06 9.87
CA LEU A 749 -16.09 11.14 8.75
C LEU A 749 -17.56 11.13 9.25
N SER A 750 -17.78 10.48 10.40
CA SER A 750 -19.01 10.52 11.20
C SER A 750 -19.43 11.93 11.63
N ASP A 751 -18.54 12.77 12.17
CA ASP A 751 -18.85 14.13 12.61
C ASP A 751 -19.16 15.07 11.43
N THR A 752 -18.51 14.88 10.29
CA THR A 752 -18.82 15.62 9.05
C THR A 752 -20.16 15.22 8.44
N LEU A 753 -20.55 13.95 8.56
CA LEU A 753 -21.88 13.48 8.13
C LEU A 753 -22.97 13.93 9.11
N ILE A 754 -22.67 13.93 10.42
CA ILE A 754 -23.58 14.42 11.47
C ILE A 754 -23.79 15.93 11.35
N SER A 755 -22.74 16.72 11.05
CA SER A 755 -22.87 18.16 10.84
C SER A 755 -23.59 18.53 9.53
N LYS A 756 -23.33 17.81 8.42
CA LYS A 756 -24.14 17.96 7.19
C LYS A 756 -25.60 17.54 7.38
N ALA A 757 -25.85 16.48 8.16
CA ALA A 757 -27.20 16.06 8.50
C ALA A 757 -27.89 17.05 9.45
N GLN A 758 -27.17 17.64 10.41
CA GLN A 758 -27.69 18.70 11.28
C GLN A 758 -27.98 20.01 10.52
N GLN A 759 -27.15 20.36 9.53
CA GLN A 759 -27.41 21.50 8.63
C GLN A 759 -28.61 21.28 7.71
N LEU A 760 -28.93 20.04 7.35
CA LEU A 760 -30.08 19.71 6.50
C LEU A 760 -31.39 19.53 7.29
N VAL A 761 -31.34 19.40 8.61
CA VAL A 761 -32.52 19.07 9.45
C VAL A 761 -32.92 20.17 10.45
N GLY A 762 -32.10 21.21 10.68
CA GLY A 762 -32.41 22.23 11.69
C GLY A 762 -32.08 23.65 11.28
N ALA A 763 -32.92 24.26 10.45
CA ALA A 763 -32.99 25.71 10.29
C ALA A 763 -34.09 26.25 11.21
N ASP A 764 -33.89 26.19 12.53
CA ASP A 764 -34.44 27.17 13.46
C ASP A 764 -33.85 27.01 14.87
N ASN A 765 -33.33 28.12 15.37
CA ASN A 765 -32.77 28.37 16.70
C ASN A 765 -31.58 27.53 17.18
N LYS A 766 -30.39 28.15 17.19
CA LYS A 766 -29.37 27.89 18.22
C LYS A 766 -28.36 29.04 18.40
N ASP A 767 -28.10 29.32 19.67
CA ASP A 767 -27.24 30.38 20.23
C ASP A 767 -25.88 30.58 19.53
N PRO A 768 -25.46 31.83 19.27
CA PRO A 768 -24.15 32.17 18.71
C PRO A 768 -22.96 31.89 19.66
N SER A 769 -23.22 31.45 20.90
CA SER A 769 -22.21 31.15 21.92
C SER A 769 -21.78 29.68 21.99
N LYS A 770 -22.36 28.78 21.17
CA LYS A 770 -21.91 27.38 21.00
C LYS A 770 -21.17 27.11 19.70
N GLN A 771 -20.68 28.16 19.04
CA GLN A 771 -19.87 28.03 17.84
C GLN A 771 -18.44 27.62 18.25
N SER A 772 -18.16 26.32 18.18
CA SER A 772 -16.82 25.77 18.34
C SER A 772 -15.85 26.55 17.44
N GLN A 773 -14.80 27.12 18.03
CA GLN A 773 -13.77 27.85 17.30
C GLN A 773 -13.23 27.00 16.14
N PRO A 774 -13.18 27.51 14.89
CA PRO A 774 -12.66 26.76 13.76
C PRO A 774 -11.19 26.41 14.03
N GLN A 775 -10.90 25.11 14.09
CA GLN A 775 -9.57 24.59 14.34
C GLN A 775 -8.64 24.96 13.18
N LEU A 776 -7.52 25.62 13.48
CA LEU A 776 -6.57 26.11 12.47
C LEU A 776 -5.93 24.93 11.73
N ALA A 777 -5.98 24.96 10.41
CA ALA A 777 -5.08 24.20 9.55
C ALA A 777 -3.78 25.03 9.38
N PRO A 778 -2.69 24.71 10.10
CA PRO A 778 -1.52 25.59 10.17
C PRO A 778 -0.81 25.77 8.82
N LEU A 779 -0.85 24.77 7.95
CA LEU A 779 -0.24 24.80 6.61
C LEU A 779 -1.15 25.37 5.52
N ALA A 780 -2.44 25.60 5.79
CA ALA A 780 -3.40 26.05 4.77
C ALA A 780 -3.08 27.46 4.24
N VAL A 781 -2.42 28.31 5.04
CA VAL A 781 -1.98 29.64 4.61
C VAL A 781 -0.80 29.53 3.64
N ALA A 782 0.22 28.73 3.96
CA ALA A 782 1.41 28.55 3.13
C ALA A 782 1.10 27.88 1.78
N PHE A 783 0.28 26.83 1.76
CA PHE A 783 -0.10 26.12 0.53
C PHE A 783 -1.35 26.70 -0.15
N GLY A 784 -1.95 27.75 0.41
CA GLY A 784 -3.23 28.31 0.00
C GLY A 784 -3.38 28.55 -1.51
N PRO A 785 -2.41 29.19 -2.21
CA PRO A 785 -2.49 29.39 -3.65
C PRO A 785 -2.58 28.10 -4.46
N ILE A 786 -1.81 27.06 -4.09
CA ILE A 786 -1.80 25.75 -4.75
C ILE A 786 -3.11 25.00 -4.47
N LEU A 787 -3.58 25.04 -3.23
CA LEU A 787 -4.82 24.37 -2.78
C LEU A 787 -6.08 24.94 -3.43
N ARG A 788 -6.07 26.23 -3.83
CA ARG A 788 -7.15 26.87 -4.59
C ARG A 788 -7.26 26.33 -6.01
N LEU A 789 -6.13 26.03 -6.68
CA LEU A 789 -6.13 25.49 -8.04
C LEU A 789 -6.74 24.08 -8.13
N THR A 790 -6.65 23.29 -7.05
CA THR A 790 -7.23 21.95 -6.96
C THR A 790 -8.67 21.94 -6.47
N GLY A 791 -9.21 23.08 -6.01
CA GLY A 791 -10.55 23.18 -5.45
C GLY A 791 -10.72 22.46 -4.10
N SER A 792 -9.64 22.33 -3.32
CA SER A 792 -9.67 21.57 -2.07
C SER A 792 -10.38 22.29 -0.91
N ASP A 793 -11.21 21.56 -0.16
CA ASP A 793 -12.00 22.07 0.99
C ASP A 793 -11.15 22.56 2.18
N LEU A 794 -9.85 22.24 2.19
CA LEU A 794 -8.89 22.71 3.21
C LEU A 794 -8.78 24.25 3.25
N VAL A 795 -9.10 24.93 2.15
CA VAL A 795 -9.12 26.40 2.06
C VAL A 795 -10.32 27.00 2.80
N SER A 796 -11.43 26.25 2.93
CA SER A 796 -12.68 26.71 3.57
C SER A 796 -12.62 26.73 5.10
N ILE A 797 -11.53 26.24 5.70
CA ILE A 797 -11.34 26.07 7.16
C ILE A 797 -10.52 27.22 7.78
N ALA A 798 -9.93 28.12 6.97
CA ALA A 798 -9.19 29.28 7.48
C ALA A 798 -10.13 30.39 8.00
N PRO A 799 -9.78 31.12 9.08
CA PRO A 799 -10.65 32.17 9.62
C PRO A 799 -10.75 33.34 8.65
N ALA A 800 -11.94 33.50 8.06
CA ALA A 800 -12.30 34.68 7.29
C ALA A 800 -12.43 35.89 8.22
N GLN A 801 -11.33 36.59 8.50
CA GLN A 801 -11.40 37.97 8.94
C GLN A 801 -11.91 38.81 7.75
N SER A 802 -13.05 39.47 7.93
CA SER A 802 -13.72 40.40 7.01
C SER A 802 -14.83 39.77 6.14
N GLY A 803 -16.01 39.63 6.74
CA GLY A 803 -17.28 39.18 6.12
C GLY A 803 -17.89 40.11 5.05
N LYS A 804 -17.08 40.81 4.26
CA LYS A 804 -17.53 41.54 3.05
C LYS A 804 -16.64 41.34 1.81
N VAL A 805 -15.55 40.58 1.90
CA VAL A 805 -14.64 40.34 0.75
C VAL A 805 -14.81 38.93 0.15
N ALA A 806 -15.40 37.98 0.90
CA ALA A 806 -15.60 36.60 0.44
C ALA A 806 -16.57 36.46 -0.74
N ALA A 807 -17.52 37.39 -0.92
CA ALA A 807 -18.42 37.39 -2.08
C ALA A 807 -17.78 37.97 -3.35
N GLN A 808 -16.61 38.62 -3.24
CA GLN A 808 -15.86 39.19 -4.36
C GLN A 808 -14.59 38.41 -4.73
N GLN A 809 -14.33 37.29 -4.05
CA GLN A 809 -13.25 36.34 -4.38
C GLN A 809 -13.78 34.99 -4.90
N ALA A 810 -15.10 34.76 -4.86
CA ALA A 810 -15.77 33.72 -5.63
C ALA A 810 -15.85 34.03 -7.14
N THR A 811 -15.30 35.17 -7.59
CA THR A 811 -15.11 35.53 -9.01
C THR A 811 -13.82 34.96 -9.61
N THR A 812 -12.98 34.24 -8.85
CA THR A 812 -11.89 33.40 -9.41
C THR A 812 -12.34 31.99 -9.77
N GLY A 813 -13.62 31.78 -10.06
CA GLY A 813 -14.16 30.52 -10.60
C GLY A 813 -13.54 30.10 -11.96
N ASP A 814 -12.68 30.93 -12.56
CA ASP A 814 -12.06 30.69 -13.86
C ASP A 814 -10.68 30.01 -13.82
N LEU A 815 -9.97 29.99 -12.68
CA LEU A 815 -8.60 29.45 -12.59
C LEU A 815 -8.56 28.11 -11.84
N SER A 816 -8.43 27.00 -12.58
CA SER A 816 -8.40 25.65 -12.02
C SER A 816 -7.41 24.74 -12.75
N LEU A 817 -6.92 23.71 -12.06
CA LEU A 817 -6.07 22.69 -12.66
C LEU A 817 -6.79 21.95 -13.78
N ALA A 818 -8.08 21.65 -13.61
CA ALA A 818 -8.89 20.97 -14.62
C ALA A 818 -8.92 21.76 -15.93
N ARG A 819 -9.21 23.05 -15.86
CA ARG A 819 -9.24 23.93 -17.03
C ARG A 819 -7.84 24.14 -17.63
N TYR A 820 -6.78 24.12 -16.83
CA TYR A 820 -5.41 24.09 -17.36
C TYR A 820 -5.15 22.83 -18.19
N LEU A 821 -5.55 21.64 -17.70
CA LEU A 821 -5.38 20.38 -18.43
C LEU A 821 -6.23 20.32 -19.71
N GLU A 822 -7.42 20.92 -19.71
CA GLU A 822 -8.23 21.10 -20.93
C GLU A 822 -7.48 21.95 -21.97
N ARG A 823 -6.85 23.05 -21.55
CA ARG A 823 -6.03 23.91 -22.43
C ARG A 823 -4.78 23.20 -22.95
N VAL A 824 -4.10 22.42 -22.11
CA VAL A 824 -3.00 21.52 -22.52
C VAL A 824 -3.48 20.52 -23.57
N THR A 825 -4.68 19.95 -23.38
CA THR A 825 -5.27 18.99 -24.32
C THR A 825 -5.65 19.65 -25.65
N ALA A 826 -6.20 20.87 -25.63
CA ALA A 826 -6.48 21.64 -26.84
C ALA A 826 -5.19 21.94 -27.62
N MET A 827 -4.14 22.36 -26.92
CA MET A 827 -2.80 22.59 -27.50
C MET A 827 -2.24 21.30 -28.12
N ARG A 828 -2.35 20.17 -27.42
CA ARG A 828 -1.95 18.84 -27.92
C ARG A 828 -2.66 18.49 -29.23
N LEU A 829 -3.98 18.65 -29.28
CA LEU A 829 -4.77 18.32 -30.48
C LEU A 829 -4.33 19.18 -31.67
N LYS A 830 -4.04 20.47 -31.47
CA LYS A 830 -3.48 21.33 -32.52
C LYS A 830 -2.12 20.86 -33.02
N VAL A 831 -1.21 20.52 -32.11
CA VAL A 831 0.11 20.00 -32.48
C VAL A 831 -0.01 18.67 -33.22
N GLN A 832 -0.88 17.76 -32.78
CA GLN A 832 -1.13 16.48 -33.46
C GLN A 832 -1.71 16.67 -34.86
N GLN A 833 -2.65 17.62 -35.04
CA GLN A 833 -3.17 17.99 -36.35
C GLN A 833 -2.07 18.50 -37.29
N MET A 834 -1.09 19.26 -36.75
CA MET A 834 0.05 19.74 -37.53
C MET A 834 1.01 18.61 -37.91
N VAL A 835 1.33 17.71 -36.98
CA VAL A 835 2.20 16.55 -37.22
C VAL A 835 1.57 15.55 -38.20
N ALA A 836 0.23 15.41 -38.19
CA ALA A 836 -0.50 14.53 -39.10
C ALA A 836 -0.72 15.13 -40.50
N SER A 837 -0.44 16.43 -40.69
CA SER A 837 -0.63 17.11 -41.97
C SER A 837 0.49 16.75 -42.96
N PRO A 838 0.20 16.57 -44.26
CA PRO A 838 1.23 16.32 -45.28
C PRO A 838 2.23 17.48 -45.45
N ASP A 839 1.86 18.71 -45.06
CA ASP A 839 2.76 19.88 -45.03
C ASP A 839 2.78 20.52 -43.63
N THR A 840 3.65 19.99 -42.78
CA THR A 840 3.85 20.44 -41.38
C THR A 840 4.35 21.89 -41.31
N GLU A 841 5.17 22.33 -42.26
CA GLU A 841 5.77 23.66 -42.23
C GLU A 841 4.76 24.75 -42.58
N ALA A 842 3.91 24.53 -43.59
CA ALA A 842 2.85 25.46 -43.93
C ALA A 842 1.82 25.61 -42.79
N MET A 843 1.42 24.51 -42.14
CA MET A 843 0.52 24.55 -40.99
C MET A 843 1.15 25.25 -39.79
N SER A 844 2.45 25.01 -39.53
CA SER A 844 3.20 25.72 -38.48
C SER A 844 3.26 27.22 -38.74
N ARG A 845 3.46 27.64 -40.00
CA ARG A 845 3.46 29.04 -40.41
C ARG A 845 2.12 29.72 -40.17
N VAL A 846 1.01 29.11 -40.60
CA VAL A 846 -0.34 29.67 -40.39
C VAL A 846 -0.65 29.80 -38.90
N ALA A 847 -0.32 28.79 -38.09
CA ALA A 847 -0.50 28.82 -36.64
C ALA A 847 0.35 29.91 -35.97
N ALA A 848 1.63 30.04 -36.35
CA ALA A 848 2.52 31.08 -35.84
C ALA A 848 2.02 32.48 -36.23
N GLN A 849 1.61 32.68 -37.48
CA GLN A 849 1.05 33.95 -37.97
C GLN A 849 -0.22 34.35 -37.23
N ALA A 850 -1.14 33.42 -36.96
CA ALA A 850 -2.34 33.72 -36.20
C ALA A 850 -2.02 34.25 -34.79
N VAL A 851 -1.06 33.63 -34.10
CA VAL A 851 -0.62 34.06 -32.76
C VAL A 851 0.11 35.40 -32.81
N LEU A 852 1.02 35.61 -33.77
CA LEU A 852 1.79 36.85 -33.90
C LEU A 852 0.91 38.06 -34.30
N GLN A 853 -0.16 37.82 -35.06
CA GLN A 853 -1.15 38.83 -35.42
C GLN A 853 -2.13 39.15 -34.27
N GLY A 854 -1.98 38.53 -33.10
CA GLY A 854 -2.89 38.71 -31.96
C GLY A 854 -4.29 38.15 -32.20
N LYS A 855 -4.47 37.23 -33.16
CA LYS A 855 -5.76 36.53 -33.33
C LYS A 855 -5.90 35.48 -32.24
N SER A 856 -7.11 35.34 -31.69
CA SER A 856 -7.43 34.29 -30.72
C SER A 856 -7.14 32.93 -31.34
N SER A 857 -6.14 32.24 -30.80
CA SER A 857 -5.69 30.91 -31.21
C SER A 857 -5.61 30.06 -29.95
N ASP A 858 -5.96 28.78 -30.05
CA ASP A 858 -5.85 27.84 -28.93
C ASP A 858 -4.44 27.86 -28.31
N ILE A 859 -3.41 28.15 -29.11
CA ILE A 859 -2.02 28.30 -28.65
C ILE A 859 -1.82 29.56 -27.81
N ALA A 860 -2.35 30.71 -28.25
CA ALA A 860 -2.24 31.97 -27.53
C ALA A 860 -3.05 31.92 -26.22
N ASP A 861 -4.31 31.49 -26.30
CA ASP A 861 -5.22 31.39 -25.15
C ASP A 861 -4.68 30.45 -24.08
N SER A 862 -4.10 29.31 -24.48
CA SER A 862 -3.55 28.34 -23.53
C SER A 862 -2.31 28.90 -22.81
N ARG A 863 -1.43 29.61 -23.53
CA ARG A 863 -0.24 30.26 -22.93
C ARG A 863 -0.61 31.40 -21.98
N ASP A 864 -1.59 32.20 -22.35
CA ASP A 864 -2.11 33.26 -21.49
C ASP A 864 -2.74 32.67 -20.23
N TYR A 865 -3.52 31.60 -20.37
CA TYR A 865 -4.13 30.90 -19.24
C TYR A 865 -3.06 30.35 -18.30
N ALA A 866 -2.05 29.63 -18.82
CA ALA A 866 -0.93 29.15 -18.02
C ALA A 866 -0.14 30.28 -17.34
N SER A 867 -0.02 31.42 -18.01
CA SER A 867 0.65 32.60 -17.44
C SER A 867 -0.13 33.18 -16.26
N ARG A 868 -1.47 33.21 -16.34
CA ARG A 868 -2.36 33.61 -15.24
C ARG A 868 -2.36 32.60 -14.09
N VAL A 869 -2.38 31.30 -14.38
CA VAL A 869 -2.27 30.24 -13.35
C VAL A 869 -0.96 30.39 -12.59
N ALA A 870 0.17 30.52 -13.29
CA ALA A 870 1.46 30.72 -12.66
C ALA A 870 1.56 32.02 -11.84
N ALA A 871 0.93 33.11 -12.31
CA ALA A 871 0.87 34.36 -11.56
C ALA A 871 -0.01 34.25 -10.30
N SER A 872 -1.09 33.44 -10.36
CA SER A 872 -2.01 33.23 -9.23
C SER A 872 -1.37 32.51 -8.04
N LEU A 873 -0.25 31.83 -8.27
CA LEU A 873 0.52 31.14 -7.23
C LEU A 873 1.36 32.09 -6.36
N GLY A 874 1.54 33.36 -6.77
CA GLY A 874 2.33 34.36 -6.05
C GLY A 874 3.84 34.19 -6.17
N GLU A 875 4.61 35.11 -5.56
CA GLU A 875 6.08 35.11 -5.64
C GLU A 875 6.72 33.91 -4.94
N GLN A 876 6.14 33.46 -3.82
CA GLN A 876 6.62 32.32 -3.04
C GLN A 876 6.74 31.05 -3.89
N TRP A 877 5.79 30.83 -4.81
CA TRP A 877 5.71 29.64 -5.64
C TRP A 877 6.08 29.92 -7.11
N ALA A 878 6.84 30.98 -7.38
CA ALA A 878 7.16 31.42 -8.74
C ALA A 878 7.90 30.33 -9.54
N GLY A 879 8.81 29.58 -8.91
CA GLY A 879 9.53 28.46 -9.54
C GLY A 879 8.58 27.34 -9.94
N PHE A 880 7.66 26.96 -9.05
CA PHE A 880 6.61 25.99 -9.35
C PHE A 880 5.65 26.51 -10.43
N GLY A 881 5.34 27.80 -10.44
CA GLY A 881 4.56 28.47 -11.49
C GLY A 881 5.19 28.35 -12.88
N GLN A 882 6.52 28.31 -12.99
CA GLN A 882 7.20 28.09 -14.28
C GLN A 882 6.87 26.73 -14.87
N LEU A 883 6.59 25.71 -14.05
CA LEU A 883 6.21 24.37 -14.51
C LEU A 883 4.91 24.37 -15.34
N PHE A 884 3.97 25.27 -15.03
CA PHE A 884 2.73 25.44 -15.81
C PHE A 884 2.96 26.19 -17.13
N ARG A 885 3.94 27.10 -17.18
CA ARG A 885 4.26 27.88 -18.39
C ARG A 885 5.13 27.10 -19.37
N ALA A 886 6.08 26.32 -18.86
CA ALA A 886 7.10 25.62 -19.63
C ALA A 886 6.56 24.74 -20.77
N PRO A 887 5.59 23.81 -20.57
CA PRO A 887 5.12 22.94 -21.64
C PRO A 887 4.49 23.73 -22.79
N LEU A 888 3.73 24.77 -22.49
CA LEU A 888 3.05 25.57 -23.51
C LEU A 888 4.02 26.52 -24.23
N ASN A 889 5.02 27.05 -23.53
CA ASN A 889 6.09 27.84 -24.14
C ASN A 889 7.01 26.98 -25.03
N GLN A 890 7.35 25.76 -24.61
CA GLN A 890 8.10 24.82 -25.44
C GLN A 890 7.32 24.48 -26.71
N THR A 891 6.02 24.21 -26.58
CA THR A 891 5.16 23.96 -27.74
C THR A 891 5.14 25.14 -28.71
N TRP A 892 5.10 26.38 -28.21
CA TRP A 892 5.23 27.56 -29.04
C TRP A 892 6.57 27.61 -29.78
N GLN A 893 7.68 27.33 -29.09
CA GLN A 893 9.01 27.26 -29.72
C GLN A 893 9.07 26.18 -30.81
N ALA A 894 8.50 25.00 -30.56
CA ALA A 894 8.46 23.90 -31.52
C ALA A 894 7.59 24.21 -32.75
N VAL A 895 6.58 25.08 -32.62
CA VAL A 895 5.73 25.56 -33.73
C VAL A 895 6.40 26.69 -34.51
N VAL A 896 7.05 27.63 -33.82
CA VAL A 896 7.60 28.85 -34.45
C VAL A 896 8.90 28.59 -35.20
N GLN A 897 9.75 27.66 -34.74
CA GLN A 897 11.04 27.40 -35.40
C GLN A 897 10.87 26.89 -36.86
N PRO A 898 10.03 25.87 -37.15
CA PRO A 898 9.73 25.47 -38.52
C PRO A 898 9.04 26.58 -39.32
N ALA A 899 8.15 27.35 -38.70
CA ALA A 899 7.50 28.49 -39.34
C ALA A 899 8.50 29.56 -39.80
N ALA A 900 9.49 29.89 -38.96
CA ALA A 900 10.53 30.85 -39.25
C ALA A 900 11.47 30.36 -40.38
N ALA A 901 11.83 29.07 -40.37
CA ALA A 901 12.59 28.45 -41.45
C ALA A 901 11.80 28.50 -42.77
N SER A 902 10.52 28.11 -42.76
CA SER A 902 9.64 28.15 -43.93
C SER A 902 9.48 29.57 -44.48
N LEU A 903 9.38 30.60 -43.63
CA LEU A 903 9.33 32.00 -44.06
C LEU A 903 10.65 32.47 -44.70
N ASN A 904 11.80 32.02 -44.18
CA ASN A 904 13.09 32.29 -44.81
C ASN A 904 13.17 31.63 -46.21
N ASP A 905 12.61 30.44 -46.37
CA ASP A 905 12.61 29.70 -47.64
C ASP A 905 11.70 30.36 -48.67
N ILE A 906 10.51 30.79 -48.26
CA ILE A 906 9.61 31.58 -49.11
C ILE A 906 10.27 32.90 -49.51
N TRP A 907 10.89 33.61 -48.57
CA TRP A 907 11.61 34.86 -48.88
C TRP A 907 12.71 34.64 -49.92
N ARG A 908 13.51 33.59 -49.75
CA ARG A 908 14.57 33.23 -50.70
C ARG A 908 14.02 32.86 -52.07
N GLY A 909 12.96 32.07 -52.12
CA GLY A 909 12.39 31.55 -53.36
C GLY A 909 11.52 32.56 -54.13
N SER A 910 10.74 33.38 -53.43
CA SER A 910 9.73 34.25 -54.06
C SER A 910 10.14 35.72 -54.21
N ILE A 911 11.03 36.22 -53.34
CA ILE A 911 11.45 37.63 -53.39
C ILE A 911 12.90 37.74 -53.83
N LEU A 912 13.80 37.06 -53.12
CA LEU A 912 15.24 37.19 -53.34
C LEU A 912 15.68 36.63 -54.71
N ALA A 913 15.15 35.47 -55.12
CA ALA A 913 15.46 34.88 -56.42
C ALA A 913 15.04 35.81 -57.57
N ASP A 914 13.80 36.29 -57.56
CA ASP A 914 13.28 37.21 -58.57
C ASP A 914 14.01 38.55 -58.56
N TRP A 915 14.35 39.08 -57.39
CA TRP A 915 15.17 40.30 -57.25
C TRP A 915 16.55 40.13 -57.88
N ASN A 916 17.25 39.03 -57.57
CA ASN A 916 18.57 38.75 -58.13
C ASN A 916 18.51 38.47 -59.63
N GLN A 917 17.42 37.87 -60.13
CA GLN A 917 17.20 37.70 -61.56
C GLN A 917 16.98 39.04 -62.28
N ALA A 918 16.20 39.94 -61.69
CA ALA A 918 15.90 41.24 -62.28
C ALA A 918 17.10 42.20 -62.24
N PHE A 919 17.86 42.22 -61.14
CA PHE A 919 18.87 43.25 -60.85
C PHE A 919 20.31 42.72 -60.78
N GLY A 920 20.52 41.41 -60.81
CA GLY A 920 21.84 40.80 -60.76
C GLY A 920 22.73 41.29 -61.89
N GLY A 921 23.90 41.84 -61.55
CA GLY A 921 24.85 42.35 -62.55
C GLY A 921 24.39 43.60 -63.29
N ARG A 922 23.45 44.38 -62.76
CA ARG A 922 22.97 45.64 -63.35
C ARG A 922 23.24 46.84 -62.46
N TYR A 923 23.49 48.00 -63.06
CA TYR A 923 23.63 49.28 -62.36
C TYR A 923 22.26 49.78 -61.85
N PRO A 924 22.14 50.32 -60.62
CA PRO A 924 23.21 50.70 -59.69
C PRO A 924 23.69 49.58 -58.76
N PHE A 925 23.02 48.42 -58.73
CA PHE A 925 23.29 47.34 -57.76
C PHE A 925 24.67 46.69 -57.94
N ALA A 926 25.17 46.62 -59.17
CA ALA A 926 26.49 46.12 -59.52
C ALA A 926 27.22 47.09 -60.46
N ASP A 927 28.55 46.95 -60.54
CA ASP A 927 29.41 47.73 -61.43
C ASP A 927 29.30 47.16 -62.84
N SER A 928 28.32 47.64 -63.61
CA SER A 928 27.97 47.10 -64.91
C SER A 928 27.50 48.22 -65.83
N ASP A 929 27.70 48.07 -67.14
CA ASP A 929 27.18 49.00 -68.14
C ASP A 929 25.68 48.81 -68.41
N ASN A 930 25.11 47.67 -67.99
CA ASN A 930 23.68 47.40 -68.13
C ASN A 930 22.90 48.07 -66.99
N ASP A 931 21.98 48.97 -67.35
CA ASP A 931 21.10 49.64 -66.41
C ASP A 931 19.98 48.71 -65.90
N ALA A 932 19.58 48.89 -64.63
CA ALA A 932 18.40 48.27 -64.05
C ALA A 932 17.12 48.85 -64.66
N SER A 933 16.07 48.04 -64.73
CA SER A 933 14.76 48.49 -65.21
C SER A 933 14.05 49.29 -64.10
N LEU A 934 13.77 50.58 -64.35
CA LEU A 934 13.01 51.42 -63.43
C LEU A 934 11.58 50.89 -63.13
N PRO A 935 10.82 50.36 -64.11
CA PRO A 935 9.56 49.67 -63.84
C PRO A 935 9.71 48.45 -62.92
N GLU A 936 10.78 47.65 -63.07
CA GLU A 936 11.05 46.53 -62.16
C GLU A 936 11.40 47.04 -60.76
N MET A 937 12.19 48.11 -60.65
CA MET A 937 12.48 48.73 -59.36
C MET A 937 11.18 49.21 -58.68
N ALA A 938 10.26 49.82 -59.43
CA ALA A 938 8.95 50.21 -58.92
C ALA A 938 8.14 48.99 -58.44
N ARG A 939 8.11 47.90 -59.23
CA ARG A 939 7.42 46.65 -58.87
C ARG A 939 7.85 46.12 -57.50
N PHE A 940 9.15 46.11 -57.20
CA PHE A 940 9.65 45.61 -55.91
C PHE A 940 9.58 46.64 -54.77
N MET A 941 9.95 47.89 -55.02
CA MET A 941 10.28 48.86 -53.96
C MET A 941 9.12 49.77 -53.55
N ARG A 942 8.02 49.84 -54.31
CA ARG A 942 6.87 50.71 -53.99
C ARG A 942 6.35 50.51 -52.55
N LEU A 943 6.02 51.62 -51.88
CA LEU A 943 5.71 51.67 -50.45
C LEU A 943 4.42 50.93 -50.05
N ASP A 944 3.38 50.98 -50.87
CA ASP A 944 2.06 50.48 -50.50
C ASP A 944 1.68 49.18 -51.23
N ASN A 945 2.22 48.96 -52.42
CA ASN A 945 1.89 47.80 -53.26
C ASN A 945 3.10 47.18 -53.97
N GLY A 946 4.33 47.50 -53.54
CA GLY A 946 5.52 46.79 -54.00
C GLY A 946 5.54 45.37 -53.45
N VAL A 947 6.16 44.44 -54.18
CA VAL A 947 6.21 43.01 -53.77
C VAL A 947 6.82 42.84 -52.37
N ILE A 948 7.87 43.62 -52.05
CA ILE A 948 8.52 43.57 -50.73
C ILE A 948 7.58 44.11 -49.63
N ALA A 949 6.93 45.25 -49.87
CA ALA A 949 6.01 45.85 -48.91
C ALA A 949 4.79 44.94 -48.66
N GLN A 950 4.23 44.35 -49.72
CA GLN A 950 3.12 43.40 -49.62
C GLN A 950 3.53 42.13 -48.88
N PHE A 951 4.73 41.60 -49.13
CA PHE A 951 5.25 40.45 -48.40
C PHE A 951 5.38 40.75 -46.90
N VAL A 952 5.97 41.89 -46.53
CA VAL A 952 6.13 42.29 -45.12
C VAL A 952 4.75 42.49 -44.47
N ALA A 953 3.84 43.20 -45.13
CA ALA A 953 2.50 43.49 -44.62
C ALA A 953 1.61 42.25 -44.47
N THR A 954 1.84 41.18 -45.24
CA THR A 954 1.00 39.96 -45.21
C THR A 954 1.65 38.84 -44.40
N GLN A 955 2.91 38.53 -44.65
CA GLN A 955 3.61 37.38 -44.06
C GLN A 955 4.27 37.70 -42.71
N LEU A 956 4.66 38.96 -42.49
CA LEU A 956 5.34 39.43 -41.26
C LEU A 956 4.46 40.35 -40.42
N ALA A 957 3.15 40.36 -40.67
CA ALA A 957 2.17 41.10 -39.88
C ALA A 957 2.24 40.70 -38.39
N GLY A 958 2.34 41.70 -37.50
CA GLY A 958 2.49 41.50 -36.05
C GLY A 958 3.92 41.22 -35.58
N VAL A 959 4.88 41.06 -36.50
CA VAL A 959 6.32 40.91 -36.20
C VAL A 959 7.09 42.16 -36.59
N VAL A 960 6.78 42.71 -37.77
CA VAL A 960 7.36 43.94 -38.30
C VAL A 960 6.22 44.91 -38.57
N GLU A 961 6.34 46.12 -38.05
CA GLU A 961 5.33 47.18 -38.17
C GLU A 961 5.92 48.41 -38.84
N ARG A 962 5.11 49.09 -39.66
CA ARG A 962 5.49 50.36 -40.28
C ARG A 962 5.22 51.49 -39.29
N GLN A 963 6.26 52.20 -38.88
CA GLN A 963 6.16 53.40 -38.04
C GLN A 963 6.69 54.61 -38.80
N GLY A 964 5.79 55.37 -39.43
CA GLY A 964 6.16 56.44 -40.36
C GLY A 964 6.91 55.87 -41.57
N ASP A 965 8.09 56.41 -41.87
CA ASP A 965 8.95 56.02 -43.00
C ASP A 965 10.01 54.97 -42.64
N ARG A 966 9.75 54.15 -41.62
CA ARG A 966 10.61 53.03 -41.24
C ARG A 966 9.83 51.78 -40.83
N TRP A 967 10.39 50.63 -41.13
CA TRP A 967 10.02 49.34 -40.59
C TRP A 967 10.76 49.09 -39.27
N VAL A 968 10.00 48.72 -38.24
CA VAL A 968 10.55 48.37 -36.92
C VAL A 968 9.99 47.03 -36.46
N ALA A 969 10.69 46.35 -35.57
CA ALA A 969 10.16 45.19 -34.89
C ALA A 969 8.95 45.60 -34.01
N ALA A 970 7.89 44.81 -34.03
CA ALA A 970 6.68 45.07 -33.24
C ALA A 970 6.98 45.00 -31.73
N GLN A 971 6.38 45.89 -30.93
CA GLN A 971 6.65 46.01 -29.48
C GLN A 971 6.24 44.79 -28.64
N GLY A 972 5.54 43.81 -29.24
CA GLY A 972 5.21 42.51 -28.62
C GLY A 972 6.28 41.43 -28.82
N ALA A 973 7.21 41.59 -29.77
CA ALA A 973 8.32 40.66 -29.98
C ALA A 973 9.42 40.82 -28.91
N ASP A 974 9.53 42.00 -28.28
CA ASP A 974 10.56 42.34 -27.28
C ASP A 974 10.05 42.36 -25.81
N ARG A 975 8.74 42.28 -25.57
CA ARG A 975 8.18 42.22 -24.20
C ARG A 975 8.20 40.79 -23.67
N GLY A 976 9.30 40.39 -23.05
CA GLY A 976 9.35 39.30 -22.05
C GLY A 976 9.00 37.88 -22.51
N MET A 977 8.66 37.66 -23.78
CA MET A 977 8.63 36.31 -24.36
C MET A 977 10.06 35.92 -24.71
N GLN A 978 10.62 35.00 -23.92
CA GLN A 978 11.86 34.25 -24.17
C GLN A 978 12.53 34.63 -25.50
N GLN A 979 13.53 35.53 -25.44
CA GLN A 979 14.25 36.16 -26.56
C GLN A 979 14.93 35.17 -27.55
N ASP A 980 14.73 33.87 -27.37
CA ASP A 980 15.34 32.79 -28.14
C ASP A 980 14.45 32.21 -29.25
N ALA A 981 13.13 32.45 -29.24
CA ALA A 981 12.23 31.72 -30.14
C ALA A 981 12.15 32.30 -31.57
N LEU A 982 12.16 33.62 -31.74
CA LEU A 982 12.02 34.29 -33.04
C LEU A 982 12.83 35.59 -33.06
N ARG A 983 14.08 35.52 -33.52
CA ARG A 983 14.97 36.68 -33.62
C ARG A 983 15.03 37.17 -35.05
N LEU A 984 14.62 38.43 -35.29
CA LEU A 984 14.79 39.09 -36.59
C LEU A 984 16.28 39.32 -36.88
N ASP A 985 16.68 39.10 -38.13
CA ASP A 985 18.03 39.47 -38.58
C ASP A 985 18.12 41.01 -38.68
N PRO A 986 19.04 41.68 -37.95
CA PRO A 986 19.21 43.12 -38.07
C PRO A 986 19.50 43.57 -39.51
N ALA A 987 20.25 42.76 -40.27
CA ALA A 987 20.54 43.07 -41.67
C ALA A 987 19.27 43.15 -42.53
N PHE A 988 18.26 42.33 -42.23
CA PHE A 988 16.96 42.37 -42.89
C PHE A 988 16.24 43.71 -42.67
N LEU A 989 16.13 44.16 -41.42
CA LEU A 989 15.49 45.43 -41.09
C LEU A 989 16.25 46.63 -41.66
N ASP A 990 17.58 46.62 -41.59
CA ASP A 990 18.43 47.67 -42.17
C ASP A 990 18.26 47.74 -43.69
N GLY A 991 18.19 46.58 -44.35
CA GLY A 991 17.94 46.45 -45.78
C GLY A 991 16.57 47.02 -46.18
N LEU A 992 15.50 46.64 -45.47
CA LEU A 992 14.16 47.16 -45.70
C LEU A 992 14.09 48.69 -45.52
N ASN A 993 14.71 49.20 -44.45
CA ASN A 993 14.73 50.64 -44.18
C ASN A 993 15.54 51.43 -45.21
N ARG A 994 16.63 50.86 -45.73
CA ARG A 994 17.41 51.46 -46.82
C ARG A 994 16.58 51.53 -48.10
N LEU A 995 15.89 50.46 -48.48
CA LEU A 995 14.99 50.47 -49.63
C LEU A 995 13.82 51.44 -49.47
N MET A 996 13.22 51.51 -48.27
CA MET A 996 12.13 52.42 -47.96
C MET A 996 12.55 53.89 -48.13
N ARG A 997 13.72 54.29 -47.60
CA ARG A 997 14.26 55.66 -47.78
C ARG A 997 14.53 56.03 -49.23
N VAL A 998 14.95 55.07 -50.06
CA VAL A 998 15.13 55.30 -51.49
C VAL A 998 13.78 55.39 -52.19
N SER A 999 12.85 54.50 -51.85
CA SER A 999 11.51 54.42 -52.44
C SER A 999 10.68 55.68 -52.23
N THR A 1000 10.71 56.27 -51.02
CA THR A 1000 9.98 57.52 -50.72
C THR A 1000 10.39 58.69 -51.60
N VAL A 1001 11.66 58.73 -52.01
CA VAL A 1001 12.19 59.79 -52.89
C VAL A 1001 12.06 59.42 -54.37
N LEU A 1002 12.23 58.14 -54.71
CA LEU A 1002 12.28 57.67 -56.09
C LEU A 1002 10.88 57.49 -56.71
N PHE A 1003 9.90 57.01 -55.93
CA PHE A 1003 8.56 56.63 -56.42
C PHE A 1003 7.43 57.41 -55.74
N PRO A 1004 7.47 58.77 -55.69
CA PRO A 1004 6.46 59.55 -54.98
C PRO A 1004 5.04 59.39 -55.54
N SER A 1005 4.91 59.12 -56.85
CA SER A 1005 3.61 58.92 -57.54
C SER A 1005 3.43 57.49 -58.10
N GLY A 1006 4.29 56.55 -57.71
CA GLY A 1006 4.22 55.15 -58.13
C GLY A 1006 5.16 54.77 -59.29
N ASP A 1007 5.54 55.72 -60.14
CA ASP A 1007 6.60 55.57 -61.15
C ASP A 1007 7.85 56.37 -60.74
N ALA A 1008 9.01 56.00 -61.31
CA ALA A 1008 10.27 56.68 -61.00
C ALA A 1008 10.19 58.13 -61.50
N HIS A 1009 10.23 59.10 -60.60
CA HIS A 1009 10.19 60.51 -60.94
C HIS A 1009 10.79 61.37 -59.83
N ILE A 1010 11.91 62.02 -60.10
CA ILE A 1010 12.62 62.90 -59.17
C ILE A 1010 12.81 64.28 -59.81
N ARG A 1011 12.46 65.33 -59.07
CA ARG A 1011 12.72 66.72 -59.43
C ARG A 1011 13.83 67.32 -58.59
N PHE A 1012 14.71 68.05 -59.25
CA PHE A 1012 15.82 68.75 -58.62
C PHE A 1012 16.25 69.95 -59.45
N ASP A 1013 16.81 70.96 -58.80
CA ASP A 1013 17.34 72.14 -59.47
C ASP A 1013 18.86 72.11 -59.44
N LEU A 1014 19.49 72.56 -60.52
CA LEU A 1014 20.93 72.82 -60.56
C LEU A 1014 21.21 74.31 -60.72
N ARG A 1015 22.29 74.76 -60.10
CA ARG A 1015 22.79 76.13 -60.20
C ARG A 1015 24.29 76.12 -60.40
N GLY A 1016 24.76 76.78 -61.46
CA GLY A 1016 26.18 76.96 -61.72
C GLY A 1016 26.86 77.73 -60.58
N VAL A 1017 28.06 77.30 -60.21
CA VAL A 1017 28.89 78.00 -59.23
C VAL A 1017 30.12 78.53 -59.96
N PRO A 1018 30.52 79.80 -59.76
CA PRO A 1018 31.71 80.36 -60.40
C PRO A 1018 32.96 79.60 -59.93
N VAL A 1019 33.76 79.16 -60.89
CA VAL A 1019 35.05 78.50 -60.65
C VAL A 1019 36.14 79.27 -61.40
N PRO A 1020 37.20 79.74 -60.72
CA PRO A 1020 38.30 80.44 -61.38
C PRO A 1020 38.90 79.63 -62.54
N GLY A 1021 39.13 80.30 -63.68
CA GLY A 1021 39.75 79.70 -64.88
C GLY A 1021 38.78 79.01 -65.86
N ILE A 1022 37.48 78.90 -65.53
CA ILE A 1022 36.44 78.36 -66.41
C ILE A 1022 35.60 79.50 -66.96
N THR A 1023 35.49 79.60 -68.28
CA THR A 1023 34.74 80.65 -68.98
C THR A 1023 33.33 80.21 -69.35
N ASP A 1024 33.13 78.93 -69.66
CA ASP A 1024 31.85 78.33 -70.05
C ASP A 1024 31.73 76.92 -69.44
N MET A 1025 30.54 76.53 -68.97
CA MET A 1025 30.24 75.20 -68.45
C MET A 1025 28.82 74.80 -68.88
N ARG A 1026 28.69 73.60 -69.43
CA ARG A 1026 27.41 72.99 -69.81
C ARG A 1026 27.26 71.64 -69.14
N ILE A 1027 26.15 71.44 -68.43
CA ILE A 1027 25.72 70.12 -67.98
C ILE A 1027 24.48 69.76 -68.79
N VAL A 1028 24.64 68.81 -69.70
CA VAL A 1028 23.55 68.32 -70.55
C VAL A 1028 23.00 67.06 -69.91
N LEU A 1029 21.71 67.10 -69.56
CA LEU A 1029 20.96 65.96 -69.07
C LEU A 1029 19.77 65.70 -70.00
N PRO A 1030 19.18 64.49 -70.00
CA PRO A 1030 18.05 64.19 -70.86
C PRO A 1030 16.87 65.14 -70.62
N GLY A 1031 16.59 66.02 -71.59
CA GLY A 1031 15.44 66.94 -71.58
C GLY A 1031 15.73 68.40 -71.19
N ASN A 1032 16.88 68.70 -70.56
CA ASN A 1032 17.26 70.08 -70.25
C ASN A 1032 18.79 70.24 -70.15
N GLU A 1033 19.31 71.46 -70.29
CA GLU A 1033 20.73 71.76 -70.12
C GLU A 1033 20.96 72.93 -69.15
N LEU A 1034 22.01 72.84 -68.35
CA LEU A 1034 22.51 73.96 -67.53
C LEU A 1034 23.69 74.57 -68.27
N HIS A 1035 23.47 75.70 -68.94
CA HIS A 1035 24.54 76.50 -69.53
C HIS A 1035 24.92 77.67 -68.62
N TYR A 1036 26.15 77.68 -68.14
CA TYR A 1036 26.68 78.69 -67.22
C TYR A 1036 28.02 79.24 -67.71
N PHE A 1037 28.05 80.52 -68.04
CA PHE A 1037 29.24 81.24 -68.55
C PHE A 1037 29.59 82.45 -67.66
N ASN A 1038 29.59 82.24 -66.33
CA ASN A 1038 29.83 83.28 -65.30
C ASN A 1038 28.84 84.46 -65.33
N GLN A 1039 27.62 84.21 -65.82
CA GLN A 1039 26.49 85.14 -65.74
C GLN A 1039 25.80 85.10 -64.36
N LYS A 1040 24.71 85.86 -64.18
CA LYS A 1040 23.91 85.84 -62.95
C LYS A 1040 23.43 84.41 -62.66
N GLU A 1041 23.77 83.89 -61.48
CA GLU A 1041 23.40 82.54 -61.05
C GLU A 1041 21.88 82.38 -60.93
N ALA A 1042 21.32 81.39 -61.61
CA ALA A 1042 19.90 81.02 -61.54
C ALA A 1042 19.76 79.51 -61.29
N TRP A 1043 18.66 79.13 -60.64
CA TRP A 1043 18.28 77.73 -60.50
C TRP A 1043 17.58 77.27 -61.77
N VAL A 1044 18.06 76.17 -62.35
CA VAL A 1044 17.49 75.53 -63.53
C VAL A 1044 16.88 74.19 -63.10
N PRO A 1045 15.58 73.95 -63.37
CA PRO A 1045 14.92 72.72 -62.96
C PRO A 1045 15.25 71.55 -63.88
N PHE A 1046 15.39 70.37 -63.29
CA PHE A 1046 15.64 69.09 -63.95
C PHE A 1046 14.71 68.01 -63.41
N GLU A 1047 14.43 67.01 -64.25
CA GLU A 1047 13.70 65.81 -63.88
C GLU A 1047 14.50 64.55 -64.26
N TRP A 1048 14.39 63.52 -63.44
CA TRP A 1048 14.99 62.21 -63.70
C TRP A 1048 14.01 61.08 -63.35
N PRO A 1049 13.82 60.08 -64.23
CA PRO A 1049 14.38 59.95 -65.59
C PRO A 1049 13.79 61.00 -66.56
N GLY A 1050 14.61 61.54 -67.46
CA GLY A 1050 14.15 62.51 -68.45
C GLY A 1050 13.33 61.85 -69.59
N GLN A 1051 12.50 62.65 -70.28
CA GLN A 1051 11.60 62.17 -71.34
C GLN A 1051 12.28 62.05 -72.73
N SER A 1052 13.53 62.45 -72.87
CA SER A 1052 14.27 62.40 -74.14
C SER A 1052 14.69 60.98 -74.52
N LEU A 1053 14.57 60.63 -75.80
CA LEU A 1053 15.03 59.34 -76.33
C LEU A 1053 16.56 59.20 -76.28
N GLU A 1054 17.30 60.30 -76.40
CA GLU A 1054 18.76 60.29 -76.58
C GLU A 1054 19.54 59.90 -75.31
N ASN A 1055 18.90 59.96 -74.12
CA ASN A 1055 19.42 59.48 -72.82
C ASN A 1055 20.94 59.65 -72.60
N LEU A 1056 21.49 60.79 -73.02
CA LEU A 1056 22.90 61.15 -72.89
C LEU A 1056 23.04 62.15 -71.74
N SER A 1057 23.98 61.88 -70.84
CA SER A 1057 24.39 62.81 -69.77
C SER A 1057 25.88 63.10 -69.92
N HIS A 1058 26.26 64.36 -70.06
CA HIS A 1058 27.67 64.75 -70.17
C HIS A 1058 27.92 66.15 -69.62
N ILE A 1059 29.20 66.46 -69.38
CA ILE A 1059 29.63 67.77 -68.88
C ILE A 1059 30.68 68.35 -69.84
N GLU A 1060 30.36 69.50 -70.41
CA GLU A 1060 31.28 70.28 -71.22
C GLU A 1060 31.75 71.51 -70.43
N TRP A 1061 32.99 71.92 -70.63
CA TRP A 1061 33.49 73.18 -70.12
C TRP A 1061 34.56 73.77 -71.04
N GLN A 1062 34.71 75.08 -70.97
CA GLN A 1062 35.74 75.83 -71.66
C GLN A 1062 36.58 76.58 -70.63
N MET A 1063 37.90 76.55 -70.81
CA MET A 1063 38.85 77.23 -69.93
C MET A 1063 39.35 78.51 -70.59
N GLU A 1064 39.91 79.42 -69.80
CA GLU A 1064 40.56 80.62 -70.33
C GLU A 1064 41.76 80.27 -71.23
N GLN A 1065 42.51 79.22 -70.88
CA GLN A 1065 43.73 78.78 -71.58
C GLN A 1065 43.57 77.44 -72.33
N GLY A 1066 42.35 77.09 -72.76
CA GLY A 1066 42.09 75.88 -73.53
C GLY A 1066 40.69 75.86 -74.14
N GLY A 1067 40.55 75.31 -75.35
CA GLY A 1067 39.28 75.21 -76.06
C GLY A 1067 38.23 74.34 -75.35
N LEU A 1068 37.07 74.16 -75.98
CA LEU A 1068 35.97 73.35 -75.46
C LEU A 1068 36.46 71.91 -75.14
N ARG A 1069 36.18 71.44 -73.94
CA ARG A 1069 36.43 70.07 -73.50
C ARG A 1069 35.11 69.45 -73.05
N SER A 1070 34.87 68.21 -73.46
CA SER A 1070 33.83 67.36 -72.87
C SER A 1070 34.51 66.26 -72.05
N ALA A 1071 33.94 65.92 -70.90
CA ALA A 1071 34.27 64.71 -70.17
C ALA A 1071 33.04 64.17 -69.44
N LEU A 1072 33.16 62.92 -68.99
CA LEU A 1072 32.09 62.24 -68.27
C LEU A 1072 30.84 61.99 -69.15
N ASP A 1073 31.06 61.61 -70.41
CA ASP A 1073 30.00 61.13 -71.30
C ASP A 1073 29.45 59.80 -70.78
N VAL A 1074 28.18 59.80 -70.40
CA VAL A 1074 27.50 58.61 -69.92
C VAL A 1074 26.17 58.45 -70.66
N GLN A 1075 26.02 57.31 -71.32
CA GLN A 1075 24.78 56.92 -71.97
C GLN A 1075 23.91 56.10 -71.03
N GLY A 1076 22.60 56.15 -71.25
CA GLY A 1076 21.63 55.33 -70.53
C GLY A 1076 20.78 56.13 -69.56
N ARG A 1077 19.69 55.51 -69.10
CA ARG A 1077 18.71 56.17 -68.22
C ARG A 1077 19.31 56.50 -66.86
N PHE A 1078 20.36 55.80 -66.42
CA PHE A 1078 21.10 56.09 -65.20
C PHE A 1078 22.32 57.01 -65.41
N GLY A 1079 22.44 57.67 -66.58
CA GLY A 1079 23.56 58.57 -66.90
C GLY A 1079 23.81 59.64 -65.84
N LEU A 1080 22.74 60.30 -65.36
CA LEU A 1080 22.80 61.24 -64.24
C LEU A 1080 23.38 60.59 -62.96
N ILE A 1081 22.90 59.39 -62.60
CA ILE A 1081 23.30 58.73 -61.36
C ILE A 1081 24.79 58.34 -61.41
N ARG A 1082 25.26 57.83 -62.55
CA ARG A 1082 26.69 57.54 -62.80
C ARG A 1082 27.55 58.80 -62.77
N LEU A 1083 27.03 59.93 -63.25
CA LEU A 1083 27.69 61.23 -63.19
C LEU A 1083 27.76 61.75 -61.74
N LEU A 1084 26.69 61.60 -60.96
CA LEU A 1084 26.66 61.95 -59.54
C LEU A 1084 27.58 61.05 -58.70
N GLU A 1085 27.72 59.78 -59.05
CA GLU A 1085 28.66 58.84 -58.41
C GLU A 1085 30.11 59.31 -58.56
N ARG A 1086 30.46 59.89 -59.71
CA ARG A 1086 31.80 60.47 -59.96
C ARG A 1086 31.99 61.85 -59.31
N ALA A 1087 30.94 62.44 -58.75
CA ALA A 1087 31.00 63.72 -58.06
C ALA A 1087 31.43 63.54 -56.61
N LYS A 1088 32.26 64.46 -56.11
CA LYS A 1088 32.40 64.66 -54.67
C LYS A 1088 31.20 65.48 -54.18
N VAL A 1089 30.36 64.89 -53.36
CA VAL A 1089 29.14 65.50 -52.81
C VAL A 1089 29.42 66.06 -51.42
N SER A 1090 29.14 67.35 -51.21
CA SER A 1090 29.19 67.99 -49.90
C SER A 1090 27.84 68.60 -49.56
N GLN A 1091 27.22 68.13 -48.48
CA GLN A 1091 25.96 68.68 -48.01
C GLN A 1091 26.20 70.08 -47.40
N GLN A 1092 25.51 71.10 -47.92
CA GLN A 1092 25.61 72.47 -47.42
C GLN A 1092 24.53 72.78 -46.38
N ASP A 1093 23.32 72.27 -46.61
CA ASP A 1093 22.21 72.29 -45.65
C ASP A 1093 21.26 71.11 -45.89
N ASN A 1094 20.05 71.14 -45.33
CA ASN A 1094 19.09 70.04 -45.43
C ASN A 1094 18.57 69.77 -46.85
N ALA A 1095 18.70 70.70 -47.80
CA ALA A 1095 18.16 70.56 -49.16
C ALA A 1095 19.17 70.85 -50.27
N ARG A 1096 20.31 71.50 -49.96
CA ARG A 1096 21.34 71.93 -50.91
C ARG A 1096 22.62 71.12 -50.76
N TYR A 1097 23.12 70.67 -51.90
CA TYR A 1097 24.32 69.86 -52.05
C TYR A 1097 25.27 70.52 -53.04
N LEU A 1098 26.53 70.63 -52.69
CA LEU A 1098 27.59 71.04 -53.62
C LEU A 1098 28.16 69.79 -54.29
N LEU A 1099 28.01 69.72 -55.61
CA LEU A 1099 28.57 68.69 -56.47
C LEU A 1099 29.88 69.22 -57.05
N THR A 1100 30.95 68.45 -56.90
CA THR A 1100 32.27 68.79 -57.45
C THR A 1100 32.80 67.67 -58.31
N TRP A 1101 33.06 67.93 -59.60
CA TRP A 1101 33.72 67.00 -60.52
C TRP A 1101 35.14 67.44 -60.80
N ALA A 1102 36.09 66.50 -60.74
CA ALA A 1102 37.48 66.71 -61.13
C ALA A 1102 37.80 65.81 -62.34
N PRO A 1103 37.39 66.20 -63.56
CA PRO A 1103 37.54 65.36 -64.75
C PRO A 1103 39.01 65.14 -65.15
N ASP A 1104 39.91 66.07 -64.80
CA ASP A 1104 41.35 65.95 -65.00
C ASP A 1104 42.11 66.30 -63.72
N ALA A 1105 42.52 65.26 -62.97
CA ALA A 1105 43.24 65.41 -61.70
C ALA A 1105 44.63 66.05 -61.87
N SER A 1106 45.20 66.05 -63.08
CA SER A 1106 46.52 66.62 -63.36
C SER A 1106 46.52 68.14 -63.51
N GLN A 1107 45.37 68.73 -63.91
CA GLN A 1107 45.22 70.17 -64.14
C GLN A 1107 44.56 70.91 -62.95
N GLY A 1108 44.13 70.19 -61.91
CA GLY A 1108 43.56 70.78 -60.69
C GLY A 1108 42.20 71.46 -60.88
N VAL A 1109 41.54 71.27 -62.03
CA VAL A 1109 40.25 71.91 -62.36
C VAL A 1109 39.11 71.14 -61.69
N ALA A 1110 38.32 71.84 -60.87
CA ALA A 1110 37.20 71.29 -60.15
C ALA A 1110 35.90 72.01 -60.53
N LEU A 1111 35.08 71.39 -61.38
CA LEU A 1111 33.77 71.89 -61.78
C LEU A 1111 32.83 71.84 -60.58
N LYS A 1112 32.16 72.95 -60.26
CA LYS A 1112 31.26 73.05 -59.09
C LYS A 1112 29.85 73.44 -59.51
N VAL A 1113 28.87 72.68 -59.02
CA VAL A 1113 27.45 72.98 -59.19
C VAL A 1113 26.73 72.75 -57.88
N GLN A 1114 25.79 73.63 -57.56
CA GLN A 1114 24.88 73.39 -56.45
C GLN A 1114 23.62 72.69 -56.96
N MET A 1115 23.24 71.63 -56.27
CA MET A 1115 21.99 70.91 -56.48
C MET A 1115 21.06 71.19 -55.30
N ARG A 1116 19.79 71.43 -55.58
CA ARG A 1116 18.72 71.44 -54.58
C ARG A 1116 17.67 70.40 -54.95
N SER A 1117 17.18 69.63 -54.00
CA SER A 1117 16.09 68.69 -54.25
C SER A 1117 14.78 69.11 -53.57
N GLU A 1118 13.65 68.73 -54.16
CA GLU A 1118 12.32 68.87 -53.57
C GLU A 1118 12.09 67.91 -52.38
N ALA A 1119 12.68 66.71 -52.42
CA ALA A 1119 12.49 65.69 -51.39
C ALA A 1119 13.78 64.89 -51.11
N GLY A 1120 14.16 64.79 -49.82
CA GLY A 1120 15.39 64.11 -49.41
C GLY A 1120 16.63 64.66 -50.11
N ALA A 1121 17.58 63.79 -50.46
CA ALA A 1121 18.75 64.17 -51.27
C ALA A 1121 18.48 64.07 -52.79
N GLY A 1122 17.23 63.92 -53.22
CA GLY A 1122 16.83 63.77 -54.62
C GLY A 1122 17.54 62.60 -55.31
N PRO A 1123 18.16 62.80 -56.49
CA PRO A 1123 18.80 61.72 -57.23
C PRO A 1123 20.00 61.10 -56.49
N LEU A 1124 20.58 61.79 -55.50
CA LEU A 1124 21.65 61.22 -54.66
C LEU A 1124 21.20 60.04 -53.80
N ASN A 1125 19.90 59.95 -53.46
CA ASN A 1125 19.39 58.80 -52.71
C ASN A 1125 19.55 57.49 -53.49
N VAL A 1126 19.55 57.52 -54.83
CA VAL A 1126 19.75 56.34 -55.67
C VAL A 1126 21.15 55.75 -55.49
N LEU A 1127 22.15 56.57 -55.11
CA LEU A 1127 23.50 56.08 -54.79
C LEU A 1127 23.52 55.16 -53.56
N GLN A 1128 22.49 55.22 -52.70
CA GLN A 1128 22.32 54.23 -51.63
C GLN A 1128 22.00 52.83 -52.17
N LEU A 1129 21.68 52.65 -53.45
CA LEU A 1129 21.51 51.32 -54.05
C LEU A 1129 22.81 50.71 -54.58
N ARG A 1130 23.92 51.47 -54.57
CA ARG A 1130 25.24 50.95 -54.95
C ARG A 1130 25.63 49.78 -54.05
N HIS A 1131 25.94 48.65 -54.68
CA HIS A 1131 26.25 47.37 -54.02
C HIS A 1131 25.20 46.89 -53.01
N PHE A 1132 23.96 47.35 -53.15
CA PHE A 1132 22.88 46.89 -52.29
C PHE A 1132 22.49 45.46 -52.66
N VAL A 1133 22.47 44.59 -51.64
CA VAL A 1133 22.02 43.20 -51.76
C VAL A 1133 20.90 42.96 -50.76
N LEU A 1134 19.83 42.30 -51.22
CA LEU A 1134 18.75 41.90 -50.33
C LEU A 1134 19.25 40.80 -49.36
N PRO A 1135 19.00 40.95 -48.04
CA PRO A 1135 19.38 39.95 -47.04
C PRO A 1135 18.77 38.57 -47.34
N THR A 1136 19.53 37.51 -47.07
CA THR A 1136 19.14 36.13 -47.45
C THR A 1136 18.14 35.48 -46.49
N ARG A 1137 17.94 36.05 -45.30
CA ARG A 1137 17.06 35.54 -44.26
C ARG A 1137 16.37 36.68 -43.52
N ILE A 1138 15.18 36.40 -43.02
CA ILE A 1138 14.37 37.30 -42.20
C ILE A 1138 14.63 37.00 -40.72
N PHE A 1139 14.65 35.71 -40.37
CA PHE A 1139 14.84 35.24 -39.00
C PHE A 1139 16.16 34.49 -38.84
N VAL A 1140 16.83 34.73 -37.71
CA VAL A 1140 17.96 33.92 -37.25
C VAL A 1140 17.39 32.64 -36.65
N THR A 1141 17.22 31.60 -37.47
CA THR A 1141 16.99 30.24 -36.98
C THR A 1141 18.32 29.72 -36.43
N GLY A 1142 18.28 28.95 -35.35
CA GLY A 1142 19.46 28.45 -34.65
C GLY A 1142 20.29 27.47 -35.49
N SER A 1143 21.01 27.97 -36.49
CA SER A 1143 22.24 27.39 -37.00
C SER A 1143 23.38 28.34 -36.63
N ALA A 1144 23.80 28.27 -35.38
CA ALA A 1144 25.20 28.55 -35.12
C ALA A 1144 26.01 27.61 -36.04
N LYS A 1145 27.00 28.16 -36.73
CA LYS A 1145 28.06 27.51 -37.53
C LYS A 1145 28.23 26.00 -37.24
N PRO A 1146 28.66 25.17 -38.21
CA PRO A 1146 29.43 23.99 -37.86
C PRO A 1146 30.73 24.48 -37.18
N GLY A 1147 30.68 24.64 -35.85
CA GLY A 1147 31.87 24.70 -35.02
C GLY A 1147 32.66 23.42 -35.25
N PRO A 1148 34.00 23.45 -35.13
CA PRO A 1148 34.83 22.30 -35.43
C PRO A 1148 34.32 21.11 -34.63
N LYS A 1149 34.24 19.92 -35.26
CA LYS A 1149 33.91 18.66 -34.59
C LYS A 1149 34.69 18.58 -33.27
N VAL A 1150 34.01 18.86 -32.15
CA VAL A 1150 34.53 18.56 -30.82
C VAL A 1150 34.17 17.11 -30.56
N ALA A 1151 35.18 16.25 -30.62
CA ALA A 1151 35.10 14.89 -30.14
C ALA A 1151 34.61 14.90 -28.69
N ALA A 1152 33.76 13.93 -28.34
CA ALA A 1152 33.26 13.70 -27.00
C ALA A 1152 34.43 13.74 -25.98
N SER A 1153 34.43 14.75 -25.12
CA SER A 1153 35.25 14.76 -23.92
C SER A 1153 34.61 13.82 -22.91
N GLY A 1154 35.21 12.64 -22.73
CA GLY A 1154 34.96 11.80 -21.55
C GLY A 1154 35.35 12.52 -20.25
N PRO A 1155 34.98 11.96 -19.08
CA PRO A 1155 35.32 12.55 -17.79
C PRO A 1155 36.85 12.61 -17.62
N PRO A 1156 37.37 13.56 -16.82
CA PRO A 1156 38.81 13.71 -16.63
C PRO A 1156 39.43 12.45 -16.02
N PRO A 1157 40.68 12.10 -16.37
CA PRO A 1157 41.34 10.93 -15.84
C PRO A 1157 41.56 11.06 -14.33
N LEU A 1158 41.31 9.96 -13.60
CA LEU A 1158 41.61 9.85 -12.18
C LEU A 1158 43.10 10.14 -11.91
N PRO A 1159 43.44 10.79 -10.78
CA PRO A 1159 44.83 11.06 -10.41
C PRO A 1159 45.62 9.75 -10.32
N PRO A 1160 46.92 9.74 -10.71
CA PRO A 1160 47.73 8.52 -10.79
C PRO A 1160 47.82 7.72 -9.48
N ALA A 1161 47.58 8.35 -8.33
CA ALA A 1161 47.46 7.67 -7.04
C ALA A 1161 46.28 6.68 -6.96
N ALA A 1162 45.15 6.96 -7.62
CA ALA A 1162 43.96 6.10 -7.61
C ALA A 1162 44.13 4.84 -8.49
N LEU A 1163 44.90 4.94 -9.58
CA LEU A 1163 45.23 3.80 -10.45
C LEU A 1163 46.23 2.84 -9.80
N VAL A 1164 47.11 3.34 -8.92
CA VAL A 1164 48.05 2.51 -8.15
C VAL A 1164 47.34 1.79 -7.00
N ALA A 1165 46.31 2.40 -6.39
CA ALA A 1165 45.48 1.78 -5.36
C ALA A 1165 44.63 0.62 -5.92
N ALA A 1166 44.05 0.79 -7.11
CA ALA A 1166 43.23 -0.24 -7.76
C ALA A 1166 44.03 -1.49 -8.19
N LYS A 1167 45.32 -1.34 -8.51
CA LYS A 1167 46.20 -2.48 -8.86
C LYS A 1167 46.60 -3.37 -7.67
N ARG A 1168 46.40 -2.92 -6.42
CA ARG A 1168 46.77 -3.69 -5.21
C ARG A 1168 45.61 -4.45 -4.57
N ALA A 1169 44.38 -4.31 -5.08
CA ALA A 1169 43.20 -4.99 -4.56
C ALA A 1169 42.66 -6.01 -5.57
N ALA A 1170 43.42 -7.07 -5.82
CA ALA A 1170 42.95 -8.24 -6.56
C ALA A 1170 43.17 -9.50 -5.71
N THR A 1171 42.18 -9.83 -4.88
CA THR A 1171 42.00 -11.17 -4.28
C THR A 1171 40.94 -11.93 -5.09
N PRO A 1172 41.20 -13.15 -5.57
CA PRO A 1172 40.21 -13.94 -6.29
C PRO A 1172 39.26 -14.67 -5.32
N LEU A 1173 37.96 -14.65 -5.61
CA LEU A 1173 36.96 -15.52 -4.98
C LEU A 1173 36.69 -16.75 -5.89
N PRO A 1174 36.36 -17.92 -5.34
CA PRO A 1174 36.39 -19.20 -6.06
C PRO A 1174 35.13 -19.46 -6.88
N GLN A 1175 35.30 -20.23 -7.96
CA GLN A 1175 34.26 -20.70 -8.87
C GLN A 1175 33.37 -21.77 -8.21
N GLY A 1176 32.06 -21.69 -8.46
CA GLY A 1176 31.07 -22.72 -8.14
C GLY A 1176 30.13 -22.94 -9.31
N SER A 1177 30.09 -24.18 -9.78
CA SER A 1177 29.46 -24.71 -10.99
C SER A 1177 27.93 -24.73 -11.00
N VAL A 1178 27.36 -24.59 -12.20
CA VAL A 1178 26.00 -25.03 -12.58
C VAL A 1178 25.96 -26.58 -12.57
N PRO A 1179 24.78 -27.21 -12.36
CA PRO A 1179 24.13 -27.79 -13.53
C PRO A 1179 22.58 -27.72 -13.54
N GLU A 1180 22.11 -27.91 -14.77
CA GLU A 1180 20.78 -27.93 -15.36
C GLU A 1180 19.83 -29.01 -14.80
N ALA A 1181 18.53 -28.71 -14.77
CA ALA A 1181 17.46 -29.64 -15.12
C ALA A 1181 16.14 -28.88 -15.43
N GLN A 1182 15.77 -28.94 -16.70
CA GLN A 1182 14.44 -28.93 -17.36
C GLN A 1182 13.33 -28.00 -16.86
#